data_AF-A0A1Q5NFU8-F1
#
_entry.id   AF-A0A1Q5NFU8-F1
#
_cell.length_a   1.000
_cell.length_b   1.000
_cell.length_c   1.000
_cell.angle_alpha   90.00
_cell.angle_beta   90.00
_cell.angle_gamma   90.00
#
_symmetry.space_group_name_H-M   'P 1'
#
loop_
_entity.id
_entity.type
_entity.pdbx_description
1 polymer ?
#
loop_
_entity_poly.entity_id
_entity_poly.type
_entity_poly.pdbx_seq_one_letter_code
_entity_poly.pdbx_strand_id
1 'polypeptide(L)'
;MSAHRPSRRSVLSTGAALAGWAVFSAQRQAFAAEGPEWDAEPRVFQVGREAARAQLVPYASGSAALRGDMAKSPYFRSLNGTWRFKWSKNPDARPAGFEAPGYDDGGWDRIPVPSNWEIEGYPEPIYLNIRYPWIGYETPDPPAVPHDFNPVGSYRRTFTVPRDWSGRRTLISFQGVKSAFFLWVNGKRVGYSEDSYTPAEFDITDHVRPGDNTLAVEVYRWSDGSWLEDQDMIDLSGIFRDVYLYAVAPVHVQDLFVRTTLDDAYRDAVLTVTATVRDRGGAGASGHRIEAVLYDGRGRRVGRPLTGDVDPKGSGGETKGSGGDTEVTLKADVSAPALWSAEDPNLYTVVVTLTDGSGRTVDVQRTRTGFREVEYGPGKFTVNGKPVMFRGTNRHESDPDDGQAIREPRMLQDILLMKQHNINAVRTSHYPNSPRWLELCDEYGLYVIGETNLETHGVRDTVPASLPEWTDACVDRIRSMVERDKNHPSVVVWSLGNEAGGGSNFRAMADWVHARDASRPVHYEGMNEVADLHSEMYTKPADVEAYGKSGKETPFMLCEYAHAMGNSSGNLKEYWDIFERYPNLHGAFVWDWVDQAIRLPVPGDAKHTYLSYGGDWHDGYPTDANFCCNGLVAADRTPHPGLLELKKVYQPVAVAAADLAAGTVTVRNKHLFSGLDAYELRWDVTCDGRSVQHGGLAAPKVAPGGEGTVSIPYRKPAKPEPGAEYWLNVSFVLKAKATWAEAGHTVAAEQLGLDWHTPAPADPAPDTLPALTLDETDARVQISGRDTEVVLDKSTGTLASYRVKGRLLLAGGPVPNFWRGPTDNDIGRGAQNSLRTWRDAGTDREVTSVKTGQPSPGVVTVEVACTLPTAPATSTWTTVFTVRGDGEIRVRHTLEAAAGLPDLPMVGALLTVPKGFEQIDWYGRGPQENYWDRHTGAFVGRYRSTVDDQVAPYVRPEQTGNMTDVRTLSVTDRSGTGLLVRADPDEGEPMLETSVLHYSPFDLDGPKHPYELKRRDESVLGVNHRQMGVGGNDSWGAPPLEAYLLHAGRTYTYAYRLRSA
;
A
#
# COMPACT_ATOMS: atom_id res chain seq x y z
N MET A 1 -32.46 53.13 41.06
CA MET A 1 -32.22 51.81 41.66
C MET A 1 -31.58 50.93 40.60
N SER A 2 -30.31 50.62 40.82
CA SER A 2 -29.44 49.78 40.00
C SER A 2 -29.46 48.36 40.57
N ALA A 3 -29.39 47.34 39.72
CA ALA A 3 -29.00 45.99 40.13
C ALA A 3 -28.21 45.31 38.99
N HIS A 4 -26.91 45.17 39.24
CA HIS A 4 -25.94 44.39 38.48
C HIS A 4 -26.19 42.87 38.61
N ARG A 5 -25.88 42.11 37.54
CA ARG A 5 -25.53 40.68 37.59
C ARG A 5 -24.19 40.48 36.86
N PRO A 6 -23.23 39.71 37.41
CA PRO A 6 -21.89 39.56 36.84
C PRO A 6 -21.80 38.43 35.80
N SER A 7 -20.85 38.57 34.87
CA SER A 7 -20.54 37.63 33.78
C SER A 7 -19.61 36.48 34.20
N ARG A 8 -19.88 35.27 33.69
CA ARG A 8 -19.17 33.99 33.88
C ARG A 8 -17.72 33.92 33.33
N ARG A 9 -16.91 34.98 33.43
CA ARG A 9 -15.54 35.01 32.87
C ARG A 9 -14.40 34.85 33.89
N SER A 10 -14.69 34.53 35.16
CA SER A 10 -13.67 34.52 36.23
C SER A 10 -13.49 33.21 36.99
N VAL A 11 -13.93 32.06 36.46
CA VAL A 11 -13.81 30.76 37.17
C VAL A 11 -12.90 29.75 36.45
N LEU A 12 -12.46 30.02 35.22
CA LEU A 12 -11.59 29.10 34.45
C LEU A 12 -10.09 29.39 34.60
N SER A 13 -9.68 30.54 35.12
CA SER A 13 -8.26 30.93 35.22
C SER A 13 -7.56 30.36 36.46
N THR A 14 -8.29 29.89 37.47
CA THR A 14 -7.73 29.26 38.67
C THR A 14 -7.49 27.75 38.53
N GLY A 15 -8.12 27.09 37.55
CA GLY A 15 -7.94 25.65 37.31
C GLY A 15 -6.60 25.29 36.65
N ALA A 16 -6.11 26.12 35.72
CA ALA A 16 -4.88 25.84 34.98
C ALA A 16 -3.59 25.97 35.83
N ALA A 17 -3.57 26.89 36.80
CA ALA A 17 -2.44 27.05 37.71
C ALA A 17 -2.35 25.93 38.76
N LEU A 18 -3.49 25.37 39.17
CA LEU A 18 -3.55 24.21 40.06
C LEU A 18 -3.20 22.90 39.34
N ALA A 19 -3.54 22.78 38.04
CA ALA A 19 -3.14 21.65 37.20
C ALA A 19 -1.62 21.58 37.01
N GLY A 20 -0.93 22.70 36.78
CA GLY A 20 0.53 22.73 36.64
C GLY A 20 1.29 22.32 37.91
N TRP A 21 0.77 22.65 39.10
CA TRP A 21 1.35 22.23 40.38
C TRP A 21 0.98 20.78 40.74
N ALA A 22 -0.22 20.32 40.36
CA ALA A 22 -0.64 18.94 40.50
C ALA A 22 0.17 18.01 39.58
N VAL A 23 0.52 18.42 38.36
CA VAL A 23 1.40 17.66 37.45
C VAL A 23 2.82 17.57 37.99
N PHE A 24 3.36 18.65 38.57
CA PHE A 24 4.70 18.62 39.20
C PHE A 24 4.72 17.80 40.51
N SER A 25 3.62 17.77 41.25
CA SER A 25 3.42 16.90 42.43
C SER A 25 3.20 15.44 42.04
N ALA A 26 2.47 15.17 40.96
CA ALA A 26 2.22 13.85 40.41
C ALA A 26 3.51 13.23 39.83
N GLN A 27 4.36 14.02 39.17
CA GLN A 27 5.69 13.56 38.73
C GLN A 27 6.63 13.21 39.90
N ARG A 28 6.46 13.85 41.07
CA ARG A 28 7.15 13.43 42.31
C ARG A 28 6.49 12.23 42.99
N GLN A 29 5.17 12.07 42.87
CA GLN A 29 4.44 10.91 43.40
C GLN A 29 4.57 9.66 42.52
N ALA A 30 4.90 9.80 41.22
CA ALA A 30 5.24 8.67 40.34
C ALA A 30 6.49 7.91 40.81
N PHE A 31 7.40 8.59 41.54
CA PHE A 31 8.51 7.91 42.25
C PHE A 31 8.06 7.06 43.46
N ALA A 32 6.78 7.13 43.84
CA ALA A 32 6.22 6.52 45.05
C ALA A 32 4.91 5.74 44.81
N ALA A 33 4.51 5.50 43.56
CA ALA A 33 3.34 4.67 43.25
C ALA A 33 3.63 3.19 43.56
N GLU A 34 2.64 2.47 44.08
CA GLU A 34 2.74 1.03 44.36
C GLU A 34 2.52 0.24 43.05
N GLY A 35 3.60 0.03 42.28
CA GLY A 35 3.60 -0.74 41.02
C GLY A 35 4.72 -0.28 40.06
N PRO A 36 5.18 -1.11 39.11
CA PRO A 36 6.14 -0.67 38.09
C PRO A 36 5.45 0.12 36.97
N GLU A 37 6.09 1.17 36.44
CA GLU A 37 5.46 2.14 35.51
C GLU A 37 4.97 1.59 34.17
N TRP A 38 5.29 0.34 33.82
CA TRP A 38 4.93 -0.31 32.56
C TRP A 38 3.74 -1.25 32.66
N ASP A 39 3.20 -1.48 33.87
CA ASP A 39 2.14 -2.46 34.10
C ASP A 39 1.00 -1.87 34.92
N ALA A 40 -0.20 -1.93 34.34
CA ALA A 40 -1.44 -1.53 34.97
C ALA A 40 -1.51 -0.08 35.47
N GLU A 41 -0.72 0.84 34.90
CA GLU A 41 -0.70 2.26 35.30
C GLU A 41 -0.74 3.21 34.08
N PRO A 42 -1.85 3.21 33.31
CA PRO A 42 -1.96 3.99 32.06
C PRO A 42 -1.91 5.52 32.23
N ARG A 43 -1.86 6.01 33.48
CA ARG A 43 -1.63 7.43 33.78
C ARG A 43 -0.14 7.80 33.79
N VAL A 44 0.77 6.82 33.79
CA VAL A 44 2.23 7.01 33.85
C VAL A 44 2.89 6.50 32.56
N PHE A 45 2.49 7.06 31.42
CA PHE A 45 3.08 6.75 30.11
C PHE A 45 4.40 7.51 29.82
N GLN A 46 4.82 8.42 30.70
CA GLN A 46 6.08 9.16 30.57
C GLN A 46 6.62 9.66 31.92
N VAL A 47 7.95 9.59 32.09
CA VAL A 47 8.69 10.19 33.21
C VAL A 47 9.94 10.87 32.68
N GLY A 48 10.11 12.17 32.95
CA GLY A 48 11.31 12.91 32.54
C GLY A 48 11.41 13.21 31.03
N ARG A 49 10.42 12.81 30.23
CA ARG A 49 10.34 13.09 28.79
C ARG A 49 10.05 14.58 28.55
N GLU A 50 10.73 15.16 27.57
CA GLU A 50 10.49 16.51 27.08
C GLU A 50 9.14 16.60 26.35
N ALA A 51 8.52 17.79 26.38
CA ALA A 51 7.29 18.03 25.63
C ALA A 51 7.52 17.87 24.12
N ALA A 52 6.56 17.22 23.44
CA ALA A 52 6.57 17.04 22.00
C ALA A 52 6.66 18.39 21.26
N ARG A 53 7.42 18.40 20.16
CA ARG A 53 7.79 19.59 19.40
C ARG A 53 8.20 19.20 17.98
N ALA A 54 8.30 20.17 17.08
CA ALA A 54 8.86 19.93 15.76
C ALA A 54 10.32 19.45 15.87
N GLN A 55 10.78 18.62 14.93
CA GLN A 55 12.16 18.14 14.94
C GLN A 55 13.14 19.31 14.71
N LEU A 56 13.87 19.70 15.76
CA LEU A 56 14.86 20.77 15.70
C LEU A 56 16.18 20.32 16.32
N VAL A 57 17.25 20.47 15.55
CA VAL A 57 18.65 20.33 15.98
C VAL A 57 19.39 21.61 15.59
N PRO A 58 20.09 22.29 16.52
CA PRO A 58 20.82 23.51 16.23
C PRO A 58 21.84 23.35 15.11
N TYR A 59 22.07 24.41 14.34
CA TYR A 59 23.13 24.49 13.32
C TYR A 59 24.18 25.56 13.67
N ALA A 60 25.39 25.42 13.13
CA ALA A 60 26.49 26.35 13.38
C ALA A 60 26.28 27.76 12.78
N SER A 61 25.48 27.86 11.72
CA SER A 61 25.20 29.12 11.00
C SER A 61 23.96 28.99 10.12
N GLY A 62 23.41 30.12 9.67
CA GLY A 62 22.30 30.12 8.71
C GLY A 62 22.64 29.38 7.40
N SER A 63 23.89 29.45 6.93
CA SER A 63 24.33 28.71 5.75
C SER A 63 24.32 27.19 5.95
N ALA A 64 24.62 26.71 7.16
CA ALA A 64 24.55 25.30 7.51
C ALA A 64 23.09 24.85 7.66
N ALA A 65 22.25 25.67 8.29
CA ALA A 65 20.81 25.42 8.40
C ALA A 65 20.13 25.32 7.03
N LEU A 66 20.54 26.15 6.06
CA LEU A 66 20.02 26.11 4.68
C LEU A 66 20.45 24.85 3.91
N ARG A 67 21.64 24.31 4.18
CA ARG A 67 22.05 22.99 3.63
C ARG A 67 21.26 21.85 4.27
N GLY A 68 20.86 22.01 5.53
CA GLY A 68 19.91 21.13 6.19
C GLY A 68 20.40 19.73 6.53
N ASP A 69 21.70 19.49 6.47
CA ASP A 69 22.31 18.22 6.86
C ASP A 69 22.51 18.17 8.38
N MET A 70 21.51 17.62 9.09
CA MET A 70 21.51 17.49 10.55
C MET A 70 22.74 16.73 11.06
N ALA A 71 23.16 15.68 10.35
CA ALA A 71 24.29 14.84 10.74
C ALA A 71 25.64 15.59 10.69
N LYS A 72 25.73 16.68 9.91
CA LYS A 72 26.89 17.57 9.85
C LYS A 72 26.85 18.72 10.86
N SER A 73 25.82 18.83 11.69
CA SER A 73 25.80 19.83 12.75
C SER A 73 26.86 19.51 13.81
N PRO A 74 27.65 20.49 14.28
CA PRO A 74 28.56 20.27 15.42
C PRO A 74 27.79 20.02 16.73
N TYR A 75 26.48 20.29 16.74
CA TYR A 75 25.60 20.08 17.89
C TYR A 75 24.80 18.78 17.80
N PHE A 76 25.18 17.87 16.90
CA PHE A 76 24.56 16.56 16.71
C PHE A 76 25.58 15.43 16.86
N ARG A 77 25.16 14.32 17.45
CA ARG A 77 25.97 13.10 17.51
C ARG A 77 25.08 11.86 17.46
N SER A 78 25.16 11.09 16.39
CA SER A 78 24.46 9.80 16.30
C SER A 78 24.98 8.81 17.35
N LEU A 79 24.04 8.06 17.91
CA LEU A 79 24.25 6.87 18.73
C LEU A 79 23.69 5.62 18.03
N ASN A 80 23.59 5.62 16.70
CA ASN A 80 23.39 4.39 15.95
C ASN A 80 24.69 3.56 15.94
N GLY A 81 24.59 2.32 15.49
CA GLY A 81 25.68 1.35 15.42
C GLY A 81 25.49 0.20 16.40
N THR A 82 26.57 -0.46 16.77
CA THR A 82 26.48 -1.68 17.60
C THR A 82 26.45 -1.36 19.09
N TRP A 83 25.49 -1.95 19.80
CA TRP A 83 25.34 -1.85 21.26
C TRP A 83 25.55 -3.21 21.90
N ARG A 84 25.92 -3.24 23.19
CA ARG A 84 25.85 -4.47 24.00
C ARG A 84 24.39 -4.79 24.27
N PHE A 85 24.04 -6.06 24.15
CA PHE A 85 22.64 -6.48 24.25
C PHE A 85 22.50 -7.76 25.05
N LYS A 86 21.48 -7.80 25.91
CA LYS A 86 21.06 -8.99 26.63
C LYS A 86 19.55 -9.11 26.55
N TRP A 87 19.08 -10.20 25.93
CA TRP A 87 17.69 -10.59 25.93
C TRP A 87 17.36 -11.43 27.17
N SER A 88 16.21 -11.16 27.79
CA SER A 88 15.65 -11.91 28.91
C SER A 88 14.19 -12.25 28.64
N LYS A 89 13.75 -13.46 29.01
CA LYS A 89 12.40 -13.97 28.76
C LYS A 89 11.29 -13.08 29.35
N ASN A 90 11.56 -12.53 30.53
CA ASN A 90 10.61 -11.74 31.31
C ASN A 90 11.34 -10.73 32.20
N PRO A 91 10.61 -9.81 32.85
CA PRO A 91 11.21 -8.77 33.68
C PRO A 91 12.04 -9.31 34.85
N ASP A 92 11.62 -10.41 35.48
CA ASP A 92 12.36 -11.01 36.61
C ASP A 92 13.70 -11.62 36.21
N ALA A 93 13.83 -12.04 34.95
CA ALA A 93 15.06 -12.61 34.40
C ALA A 93 16.04 -11.58 33.85
N ARG A 94 15.72 -10.27 33.91
CA ARG A 94 16.58 -9.21 33.38
C ARG A 94 17.83 -9.01 34.28
N PRO A 95 18.96 -8.55 33.72
CA PRO A 95 20.19 -8.38 34.47
C PRO A 95 20.11 -7.22 35.47
N ALA A 96 19.79 -7.53 36.74
CA ALA A 96 19.72 -6.51 37.79
C ALA A 96 21.04 -5.73 37.96
N GLY A 97 20.95 -4.40 38.07
CA GLY A 97 22.08 -3.50 38.30
C GLY A 97 22.91 -3.17 37.05
N PHE A 98 22.47 -3.56 35.85
CA PHE A 98 23.20 -3.32 34.60
C PHE A 98 23.37 -1.84 34.25
N GLU A 99 22.54 -0.96 34.82
CA GLU A 99 22.66 0.49 34.68
C GLU A 99 23.96 1.06 35.28
N ALA A 100 24.56 0.37 36.25
CA ALA A 100 25.75 0.84 36.96
C ALA A 100 26.97 0.99 36.01
N PRO A 101 27.74 2.09 36.04
CA PRO A 101 28.86 2.31 35.11
C PRO A 101 29.93 1.20 35.12
N GLY A 102 30.12 0.54 36.25
CA GLY A 102 31.10 -0.54 36.43
C GLY A 102 30.58 -1.95 36.21
N TYR A 103 29.33 -2.12 35.77
CA TYR A 103 28.77 -3.44 35.47
C TYR A 103 29.52 -4.10 34.30
N ASP A 104 29.84 -5.38 34.43
CA ASP A 104 30.56 -6.15 33.40
C ASP A 104 29.58 -6.75 32.38
N ASP A 105 29.54 -6.17 31.18
CA ASP A 105 28.79 -6.65 30.03
C ASP A 105 29.69 -7.34 28.98
N GLY A 106 30.91 -7.74 29.36
CA GLY A 106 31.88 -8.33 28.44
C GLY A 106 31.36 -9.59 27.75
N GLY A 107 30.51 -10.36 28.45
CA GLY A 107 29.84 -11.57 27.94
C GLY A 107 28.50 -11.34 27.26
N TRP A 108 28.06 -10.10 27.07
CA TRP A 108 26.81 -9.79 26.36
C TRP A 108 27.02 -9.83 24.85
N ASP A 109 25.92 -10.12 24.16
CA ASP A 109 25.84 -10.10 22.70
C ASP A 109 25.99 -8.66 22.18
N ARG A 110 25.95 -8.54 20.86
CA ARG A 110 26.02 -7.28 20.14
C ARG A 110 24.87 -7.20 19.16
N ILE A 111 24.11 -6.11 19.22
CA ILE A 111 22.98 -5.86 18.33
C ILE A 111 23.19 -4.54 17.58
N PRO A 112 22.85 -4.44 16.28
CA PRO A 112 22.75 -3.16 15.61
C PRO A 112 21.61 -2.33 16.23
N VAL A 113 21.79 -1.01 16.24
CA VAL A 113 20.74 -0.04 16.57
C VAL A 113 20.75 1.03 15.47
N PRO A 114 19.61 1.28 14.81
CA PRO A 114 18.32 0.65 15.04
C PRO A 114 18.18 -0.78 14.51
N SER A 115 17.35 -1.60 15.17
CA SER A 115 16.83 -2.88 14.67
C SER A 115 15.65 -3.37 15.52
N ASN A 116 14.87 -4.31 15.00
CA ASN A 116 14.03 -5.18 15.83
C ASN A 116 14.83 -6.41 16.26
N TRP A 117 14.76 -6.84 17.52
CA TRP A 117 15.59 -7.97 17.96
C TRP A 117 15.16 -9.30 17.32
N GLU A 118 13.90 -9.43 16.91
CA GLU A 118 13.40 -10.65 16.27
C GLU A 118 14.06 -10.89 14.91
N ILE A 119 14.35 -9.80 14.18
CA ILE A 119 15.08 -9.83 12.91
C ILE A 119 16.54 -10.25 13.12
N GLU A 120 17.11 -9.88 14.27
CA GLU A 120 18.48 -10.24 14.66
C GLU A 120 18.59 -11.65 15.26
N GLY A 121 17.51 -12.44 15.24
CA GLY A 121 17.49 -13.86 15.63
C GLY A 121 17.07 -14.13 17.08
N TYR A 122 16.54 -13.14 17.79
CA TYR A 122 15.97 -13.35 19.13
C TYR A 122 14.49 -13.79 19.04
N PRO A 123 14.00 -14.68 19.92
CA PRO A 123 12.60 -15.10 19.89
C PRO A 123 11.63 -13.96 20.28
N GLU A 124 10.47 -13.82 19.66
CA GLU A 124 10.04 -14.37 18.37
C GLU A 124 9.01 -13.44 17.72
N PRO A 125 9.00 -13.29 16.37
CA PRO A 125 7.97 -12.53 15.70
C PRO A 125 6.60 -13.19 15.91
N ILE A 126 5.55 -12.39 16.07
CA ILE A 126 4.17 -12.87 16.21
C ILE A 126 3.31 -12.14 15.19
N TYR A 127 2.41 -12.86 14.52
CA TYR A 127 1.40 -12.23 13.67
C TYR A 127 0.00 -12.71 14.03
N LEU A 128 -0.80 -11.76 14.50
CA LEU A 128 -2.22 -11.83 14.80
C LEU A 128 -2.86 -10.53 14.33
N ASN A 129 -4.07 -10.62 13.79
CA ASN A 129 -4.82 -9.46 13.31
C ASN A 129 -5.51 -8.75 14.50
N ILE A 130 -6.49 -9.40 15.13
CA ILE A 130 -7.34 -8.78 16.19
C ILE A 130 -6.94 -9.22 17.60
N ARG A 131 -6.28 -10.37 17.72
CA ARG A 131 -5.95 -10.94 19.03
C ARG A 131 -4.62 -10.37 19.48
N TYR A 132 -4.58 -9.87 20.71
CA TYR A 132 -3.34 -9.42 21.32
C TYR A 132 -2.23 -10.50 21.28
N PRO A 133 -0.98 -10.09 20.99
CA PRO A 133 0.13 -11.00 20.72
C PRO A 133 0.56 -11.85 21.91
N TRP A 134 0.05 -11.60 23.13
CA TRP A 134 0.38 -12.38 24.33
C TRP A 134 -0.55 -13.56 24.63
N ILE A 135 -1.68 -13.73 23.90
CA ILE A 135 -2.73 -14.73 24.20
C ILE A 135 -2.24 -16.18 24.28
N GLY A 136 -1.13 -16.52 23.62
CA GLY A 136 -0.52 -17.86 23.68
C GLY A 136 0.33 -18.12 24.93
N TYR A 137 0.60 -17.08 25.73
CA TYR A 137 1.37 -17.19 26.98
C TYR A 137 0.48 -16.93 28.20
N GLU A 138 -0.26 -15.83 28.19
CA GLU A 138 -1.12 -15.35 29.28
C GLU A 138 -2.32 -14.57 28.74
N THR A 139 -3.34 -14.38 29.57
CA THR A 139 -4.55 -13.62 29.22
C THR A 139 -4.82 -12.54 30.29
N PRO A 140 -3.99 -11.49 30.38
CA PRO A 140 -4.22 -10.39 31.30
C PRO A 140 -5.46 -9.57 30.92
N ASP A 141 -6.09 -8.94 31.91
CA ASP A 141 -7.17 -7.97 31.71
C ASP A 141 -6.59 -6.55 31.61
N PRO A 142 -7.06 -5.67 30.69
CA PRO A 142 -6.61 -4.29 30.64
C PRO A 142 -6.82 -3.57 32.00
N PRO A 143 -5.85 -2.77 32.48
CA PRO A 143 -4.59 -2.36 31.83
C PRO A 143 -3.38 -3.28 32.11
N ALA A 144 -3.56 -4.45 32.73
CA ALA A 144 -2.44 -5.33 33.06
C ALA A 144 -1.81 -5.99 31.81
N VAL A 145 -0.57 -6.42 31.92
CA VAL A 145 0.21 -7.11 30.86
C VAL A 145 0.74 -8.47 31.32
N PRO A 146 1.22 -9.35 30.41
CA PRO A 146 1.79 -10.65 30.80
C PRO A 146 3.10 -10.51 31.60
N HIS A 147 3.35 -11.45 32.52
CA HIS A 147 4.53 -11.46 33.40
C HIS A 147 5.43 -12.69 33.19
N ASP A 148 4.87 -13.85 32.82
CA ASP A 148 5.60 -15.11 32.59
C ASP A 148 6.45 -15.05 31.31
N PHE A 149 5.88 -14.49 30.24
CA PHE A 149 6.58 -14.16 29.00
C PHE A 149 6.30 -12.70 28.66
N ASN A 150 7.28 -11.84 28.89
CA ASN A 150 7.28 -10.45 28.45
C ASN A 150 8.73 -10.04 28.22
N PRO A 151 9.29 -10.39 27.05
CA PRO A 151 10.70 -10.23 26.77
C PRO A 151 11.23 -8.84 27.07
N VAL A 152 12.40 -8.79 27.71
CA VAL A 152 13.10 -7.55 28.04
C VAL A 152 14.45 -7.53 27.33
N GLY A 153 14.64 -6.49 26.51
CA GLY A 153 15.91 -6.16 25.86
C GLY A 153 16.71 -5.17 26.70
N SER A 154 17.81 -5.61 27.30
CA SER A 154 18.76 -4.73 28.01
C SER A 154 19.87 -4.28 27.07
N TYR A 155 19.95 -2.98 26.80
CA TYR A 155 20.95 -2.38 25.92
C TYR A 155 21.96 -1.57 26.72
N ARG A 156 23.25 -1.70 26.40
CA ARG A 156 24.31 -0.85 26.97
C ARG A 156 25.27 -0.35 25.90
N ARG A 157 25.74 0.88 26.10
CA ARG A 157 26.88 1.42 25.34
C ARG A 157 27.59 2.51 26.11
N THR A 158 28.79 2.82 25.65
CA THR A 158 29.47 4.05 26.04
C THR A 158 29.31 5.12 24.98
N PHE A 159 29.43 6.37 25.40
CA PHE A 159 29.50 7.53 24.51
C PHE A 159 30.33 8.64 25.14
N THR A 160 30.79 9.57 24.31
CA THR A 160 31.48 10.78 24.74
C THR A 160 30.65 12.00 24.36
N VAL A 161 30.52 12.94 25.29
CA VAL A 161 29.97 14.26 24.99
C VAL A 161 31.10 15.11 24.38
N PRO A 162 30.90 15.70 23.19
CA PRO A 162 31.89 16.57 22.57
C PRO A 162 32.31 17.74 23.50
N ARG A 163 33.60 18.05 23.55
CA ARG A 163 34.15 19.08 24.48
C ARG A 163 33.61 20.47 24.20
N ASP A 164 33.31 20.76 22.94
CA ASP A 164 32.71 21.99 22.43
C ASP A 164 31.24 22.17 22.81
N TRP A 165 30.62 21.18 23.47
CA TRP A 165 29.30 21.31 24.09
C TRP A 165 29.35 21.88 25.51
N SER A 166 30.54 22.21 26.04
CA SER A 166 30.68 22.83 27.36
C SER A 166 29.83 24.11 27.48
N GLY A 167 29.02 24.21 28.54
CA GLY A 167 28.09 25.33 28.76
C GLY A 167 26.78 25.24 27.97
N ARG A 168 26.59 24.20 27.16
CA ARG A 168 25.32 23.85 26.49
C ARG A 168 24.58 22.79 27.29
N ARG A 169 23.29 22.62 27.00
CA ARG A 169 22.46 21.53 27.53
C ARG A 169 22.51 20.36 26.55
N THR A 170 22.70 19.15 27.06
CA THR A 170 22.81 17.92 26.27
C THR A 170 21.52 17.13 26.39
N LEU A 171 20.90 16.84 25.25
CA LEU A 171 19.70 16.05 25.15
C LEU A 171 19.97 14.76 24.37
N ILE A 172 19.23 13.71 24.71
CA ILE A 172 19.18 12.45 23.96
C ILE A 172 17.78 12.29 23.36
N SER A 173 17.72 11.78 22.14
CA SER A 173 16.49 11.52 21.41
C SER A 173 16.46 10.08 20.93
N PHE A 174 15.40 9.37 21.29
CA PHE A 174 15.04 8.06 20.73
C PHE A 174 13.89 8.27 19.76
N GLN A 175 14.07 7.94 18.49
CA GLN A 175 13.06 8.22 17.45
C GLN A 175 11.94 7.16 17.36
N GLY A 176 12.11 6.03 18.06
CA GLY A 176 11.14 4.94 18.15
C GLY A 176 11.72 3.75 18.89
N VAL A 177 11.00 3.30 19.93
CA VAL A 177 11.35 2.16 20.78
C VAL A 177 10.07 1.42 21.08
N LYS A 178 9.98 0.14 20.72
CA LYS A 178 8.77 -0.67 20.92
C LYS A 178 8.96 -1.69 22.06
N SER A 179 8.08 -1.75 23.07
CA SER A 179 6.87 -0.91 23.30
C SER A 179 7.06 0.21 24.32
N ALA A 180 7.89 -0.02 25.34
CA ALA A 180 8.18 0.94 26.40
C ALA A 180 9.60 0.77 26.92
N PHE A 181 10.20 1.82 27.49
CA PHE A 181 11.56 1.73 27.97
C PHE A 181 11.92 2.65 29.13
N PHE A 182 12.87 2.19 29.94
CA PHE A 182 13.56 2.98 30.94
C PHE A 182 14.95 3.41 30.47
N LEU A 183 15.39 4.57 30.93
CA LEU A 183 16.65 5.18 30.52
C LEU A 183 17.53 5.53 31.74
N TRP A 184 18.81 5.13 31.69
CA TRP A 184 19.83 5.55 32.65
C TRP A 184 21.06 6.10 31.96
N VAL A 185 21.64 7.14 32.57
CA VAL A 185 22.93 7.70 32.19
C VAL A 185 23.82 7.69 33.42
N ASN A 186 25.00 7.08 33.30
CA ASN A 186 25.98 6.91 34.39
C ASN A 186 25.37 6.30 35.67
N GLY A 187 24.49 5.31 35.53
CA GLY A 187 23.81 4.63 36.66
C GLY A 187 22.70 5.43 37.33
N LYS A 188 22.36 6.61 36.82
CA LYS A 188 21.25 7.42 37.33
C LYS A 188 20.08 7.34 36.36
N ARG A 189 18.89 7.06 36.90
CA ARG A 189 17.65 6.99 36.12
C ARG A 189 17.30 8.39 35.60
N VAL A 190 17.08 8.48 34.30
CA VAL A 190 16.69 9.71 33.61
C VAL A 190 15.18 9.75 33.40
N GLY A 191 14.58 8.63 32.97
CA GLY A 191 13.17 8.62 32.61
C GLY A 191 12.59 7.28 32.18
N TYR A 192 11.34 7.36 31.71
CA TYR A 192 10.50 6.29 31.16
C TYR A 192 9.63 6.86 30.02
N SER A 193 9.33 6.07 28.99
CA SER A 193 8.39 6.46 27.92
C SER A 193 7.68 5.25 27.31
N GLU A 194 6.42 5.47 26.96
CA GLU A 194 5.62 4.68 26.03
C GLU A 194 5.37 5.45 24.71
N ASP A 195 4.51 4.89 23.85
CA ASP A 195 4.25 5.26 22.45
C ASP A 195 5.44 4.93 21.53
N SER A 196 5.33 3.79 20.85
CA SER A 196 6.42 3.21 20.05
C SER A 196 6.85 4.08 18.85
N TYR A 197 5.95 4.91 18.32
CA TYR A 197 6.11 5.51 16.98
C TYR A 197 6.29 7.04 17.00
N THR A 198 6.34 7.66 18.17
CA THR A 198 6.75 9.07 18.32
C THR A 198 8.05 9.21 19.12
N PRO A 199 8.84 10.29 18.90
CA PRO A 199 10.12 10.42 19.59
C PRO A 199 10.01 10.67 21.09
N ALA A 200 10.90 10.06 21.87
CA ALA A 200 11.12 10.34 23.28
C ALA A 200 12.46 11.08 23.49
N GLU A 201 12.38 12.33 23.95
CA GLU A 201 13.54 13.19 24.21
C GLU A 201 13.74 13.42 25.71
N PHE A 202 15.00 13.44 26.18
CA PHE A 202 15.34 13.65 27.58
C PHE A 202 16.52 14.62 27.72
N ASP A 203 16.43 15.59 28.63
CA ASP A 203 17.58 16.42 29.04
C ASP A 203 18.48 15.63 30.01
N ILE A 204 19.66 15.26 29.53
CA ILE A 204 20.64 14.47 30.28
C ILE A 204 21.80 15.32 30.80
N THR A 205 21.70 16.66 30.74
CA THR A 205 22.77 17.59 31.11
C THR A 205 23.33 17.31 32.50
N ASP A 206 22.46 17.07 33.48
CA ASP A 206 22.85 16.84 34.88
C ASP A 206 23.30 15.39 35.16
N HIS A 207 23.21 14.52 34.16
CA HIS A 207 23.55 13.09 34.24
C HIS A 207 24.87 12.76 33.54
N VAL A 208 25.32 13.59 32.60
CA VAL A 208 26.58 13.41 31.87
C VAL A 208 27.78 14.00 32.61
N ARG A 209 28.97 13.53 32.26
CA ARG A 209 30.27 14.02 32.73
C ARG A 209 31.26 14.16 31.57
N PRO A 210 32.33 14.95 31.71
CA PRO A 210 33.39 15.00 30.70
C PRO A 210 34.01 13.62 30.44
N GLY A 211 34.30 13.32 29.17
CA GLY A 211 34.87 12.03 28.76
C GLY A 211 33.80 10.96 28.57
N ASP A 212 34.09 9.74 29.04
CA ASP A 212 33.25 8.57 28.82
C ASP A 212 32.04 8.54 29.76
N ASN A 213 30.88 8.32 29.15
CA ASN A 213 29.59 8.16 29.78
C ASN A 213 29.01 6.78 29.44
N THR A 214 28.28 6.20 30.38
CA THR A 214 27.55 4.94 30.16
C THR A 214 26.09 5.23 29.92
N LEU A 215 25.51 4.60 28.90
CA LEU A 215 24.09 4.59 28.58
C LEU A 215 23.55 3.17 28.80
N ALA A 216 22.46 3.05 29.53
CA ALA A 216 21.72 1.81 29.71
C ALA A 216 20.24 2.05 29.40
N VAL A 217 19.64 1.14 28.64
CA VAL A 217 18.23 1.19 28.23
C VAL A 217 17.61 -0.18 28.46
N GLU A 218 16.47 -0.21 29.13
CA GLU A 218 15.69 -1.43 29.39
C GLU A 218 14.40 -1.33 28.59
N VAL A 219 14.25 -2.16 27.56
CA VAL A 219 13.09 -2.15 26.66
C VAL A 219 12.21 -3.35 26.93
N TYR A 220 10.92 -3.11 27.16
CA TYR A 220 9.91 -4.13 27.38
C TYR A 220 9.16 -4.38 26.08
N ARG A 221 8.88 -5.66 25.78
CA ARG A 221 8.07 -6.05 24.61
C ARG A 221 6.62 -5.58 24.75
N TRP A 222 6.04 -5.74 25.93
CA TRP A 222 4.68 -5.32 26.24
C TRP A 222 4.62 -4.48 27.52
N SER A 223 3.82 -3.40 27.45
CA SER A 223 3.45 -2.51 28.56
C SER A 223 1.96 -2.20 28.52
N ASP A 224 1.40 -1.48 29.49
CA ASP A 224 0.00 -1.06 29.40
C ASP A 224 -0.29 -0.22 28.14
N GLY A 225 0.68 0.57 27.68
CA GLY A 225 0.64 1.23 26.36
C GLY A 225 0.45 0.29 25.16
N SER A 226 0.78 -0.99 25.26
CA SER A 226 0.55 -1.99 24.21
C SER A 226 -0.93 -2.31 23.99
N TRP A 227 -1.81 -2.03 24.96
CA TRP A 227 -3.27 -2.08 24.75
C TRP A 227 -3.76 -1.03 23.75
N LEU A 228 -2.92 -0.05 23.38
CA LEU A 228 -3.20 0.97 22.37
C LEU A 228 -2.47 0.72 21.04
N GLU A 229 -1.81 -0.43 20.88
CA GLU A 229 -0.95 -0.78 19.73
C GLU A 229 -1.28 -2.17 19.17
N ASP A 230 -2.57 -2.44 18.96
CA ASP A 230 -3.11 -3.71 18.45
C ASP A 230 -3.39 -3.65 16.94
N GLN A 231 -2.45 -3.10 16.18
CA GLN A 231 -2.54 -3.03 14.71
C GLN A 231 -2.42 -4.43 14.07
N ASP A 232 -3.10 -4.64 12.94
CA ASP A 232 -2.92 -5.81 12.06
C ASP A 232 -1.53 -5.80 11.38
N MET A 233 -0.50 -6.18 12.14
CA MET A 233 0.90 -6.17 11.71
C MET A 233 1.73 -7.24 12.42
N ILE A 234 2.94 -7.47 11.93
CA ILE A 234 3.90 -8.32 12.63
C ILE A 234 4.36 -7.63 13.93
N ASP A 235 4.10 -8.27 15.07
CA ASP A 235 4.56 -7.81 16.39
C ASP A 235 6.07 -8.08 16.56
N LEU A 236 6.83 -7.00 16.47
CA LEU A 236 8.27 -6.92 16.68
C LEU A 236 8.60 -5.95 17.81
N SER A 237 9.86 -5.93 18.28
CA SER A 237 10.27 -5.12 19.43
C SER A 237 11.71 -4.62 19.36
N GLY A 238 12.04 -3.61 20.17
CA GLY A 238 13.40 -3.07 20.30
C GLY A 238 13.54 -1.60 19.92
N ILE A 239 14.79 -1.14 19.84
CA ILE A 239 15.11 0.24 19.43
C ILE A 239 15.14 0.25 17.89
N PHE A 240 13.97 0.38 17.26
CA PHE A 240 13.80 0.19 15.82
C PHE A 240 13.95 1.47 14.98
N ARG A 241 14.16 2.64 15.61
CA ARG A 241 14.53 3.90 14.94
C ARG A 241 15.72 4.57 15.61
N ASP A 242 16.26 5.59 14.92
CA ASP A 242 17.50 6.27 15.29
C ASP A 242 17.58 6.74 16.75
N VAL A 243 18.80 6.70 17.30
CA VAL A 243 19.14 7.32 18.58
C VAL A 243 20.25 8.33 18.37
N TYR A 244 20.12 9.53 18.94
CA TYR A 244 21.16 10.55 18.84
C TYR A 244 21.17 11.51 20.03
N LEU A 245 22.33 12.15 20.22
CA LEU A 245 22.50 13.29 21.12
C LEU A 245 22.45 14.59 20.33
N TYR A 246 21.97 15.64 20.96
CA TYR A 246 22.12 17.00 20.46
C TYR A 246 22.31 18.03 21.58
N ALA A 247 22.87 19.20 21.26
CA ALA A 247 23.20 20.24 22.24
C ALA A 247 22.61 21.62 21.95
N VAL A 248 21.77 22.11 22.86
CA VAL A 248 21.14 23.43 22.78
C VAL A 248 21.83 24.44 23.72
N ALA A 249 21.79 25.72 23.37
CA ALA A 249 22.22 26.77 24.29
C ALA A 249 21.27 26.85 25.51
N PRO A 250 21.67 27.44 26.65
CA PRO A 250 20.79 27.59 27.80
C PRO A 250 19.52 28.40 27.52
N VAL A 251 19.60 29.36 26.60
CA VAL A 251 18.46 30.04 25.98
C VAL A 251 18.44 29.67 24.51
N HIS A 252 17.39 29.01 24.04
CA HIS A 252 17.32 28.41 22.71
C HIS A 252 15.90 28.44 22.15
N VAL A 253 15.78 28.17 20.85
CA VAL A 253 14.48 27.95 20.20
C VAL A 253 14.04 26.53 20.51
N GLN A 254 13.00 26.40 21.33
CA GLN A 254 12.44 25.11 21.75
C GLN A 254 11.55 24.50 20.67
N ASP A 255 10.67 25.31 20.06
CA ASP A 255 9.72 24.83 19.05
C ASP A 255 9.51 25.89 17.95
N LEU A 256 9.11 25.41 16.77
CA LEU A 256 8.76 26.23 15.61
C LEU A 256 7.42 25.78 15.04
N PHE A 257 6.51 26.73 14.82
CA PHE A 257 5.28 26.51 14.07
C PHE A 257 5.18 27.51 12.92
N VAL A 258 5.21 26.99 11.70
CA VAL A 258 5.13 27.76 10.46
C VAL A 258 3.77 27.50 9.81
N ARG A 259 3.04 28.58 9.55
CA ARG A 259 1.76 28.55 8.84
C ARG A 259 1.79 29.46 7.63
N THR A 260 1.14 29.02 6.57
CA THR A 260 0.91 29.79 5.35
C THR A 260 -0.58 29.91 5.16
N THR A 261 -1.08 31.13 5.05
CA THR A 261 -2.48 31.39 4.71
C THR A 261 -2.54 32.07 3.36
N LEU A 262 -3.25 31.48 2.40
CA LEU A 262 -3.47 32.09 1.08
C LEU A 262 -4.64 33.08 1.12
N ASP A 263 -4.64 34.05 0.20
CA ASP A 263 -5.81 34.89 -0.05
C ASP A 263 -6.91 34.11 -0.81
N ASP A 264 -8.12 34.67 -0.88
CA ASP A 264 -9.28 34.02 -1.55
C ASP A 264 -9.04 33.74 -3.05
N ALA A 265 -8.04 34.38 -3.65
CA ALA A 265 -7.63 34.16 -5.04
C ALA A 265 -6.52 33.08 -5.18
N TYR A 266 -6.05 32.52 -4.06
CA TYR A 266 -4.94 31.56 -3.97
C TYR A 266 -3.67 32.05 -4.67
N ARG A 267 -3.41 33.36 -4.59
CA ARG A 267 -2.30 34.02 -5.27
C ARG A 267 -1.27 34.53 -4.29
N ASP A 268 -1.67 35.34 -3.33
CA ASP A 268 -0.77 35.94 -2.34
C ASP A 268 -0.92 35.20 -1.00
N ALA A 269 0.10 35.29 -0.14
CA ALA A 269 0.11 34.55 1.12
C ALA A 269 0.61 35.38 2.29
N VAL A 270 0.13 35.03 3.49
CA VAL A 270 0.73 35.47 4.75
C VAL A 270 1.52 34.32 5.36
N LEU A 271 2.84 34.48 5.47
CA LEU A 271 3.70 33.60 6.26
C LEU A 271 3.62 34.01 7.72
N THR A 272 3.26 33.08 8.61
CA THR A 272 3.33 33.24 10.07
C THR A 272 4.35 32.28 10.65
N VAL A 273 5.37 32.81 11.34
CA VAL A 273 6.39 32.02 12.04
C VAL A 273 6.24 32.28 13.53
N THR A 274 5.83 31.26 14.29
CA THR A 274 5.81 31.29 15.76
C THR A 274 7.00 30.50 16.28
N ALA A 275 7.87 31.16 17.04
CA ALA A 275 9.02 30.54 17.70
C ALA A 275 8.82 30.57 19.21
N THR A 276 8.92 29.40 19.84
CA THR A 276 8.90 29.27 21.31
C THR A 276 10.33 29.27 21.80
N VAL A 277 10.71 30.28 22.58
CA VAL A 277 12.05 30.43 23.17
C VAL A 277 12.00 29.95 24.61
N ARG A 278 12.92 29.06 24.98
CA ARG A 278 13.01 28.50 26.32
C ARG A 278 14.27 28.98 27.03
N ASP A 279 14.14 29.39 28.29
CA ASP A 279 15.27 29.68 29.18
C ASP A 279 15.42 28.61 30.26
N ARG A 280 16.49 27.81 30.15
CA ARG A 280 16.93 26.85 31.17
C ARG A 280 18.18 27.29 31.92
N GLY A 281 18.71 28.47 31.61
CA GLY A 281 19.87 29.05 32.30
C GLY A 281 19.48 29.89 33.51
N GLY A 282 18.22 30.34 33.60
CA GLY A 282 17.70 31.15 34.70
C GLY A 282 18.18 32.61 34.69
N ALA A 283 18.88 33.03 33.63
CA ALA A 283 19.39 34.39 33.45
C ALA A 283 18.35 35.35 32.84
N GLY A 284 17.21 34.82 32.38
CA GLY A 284 16.15 35.53 31.67
C GLY A 284 16.39 35.56 30.16
N ALA A 285 15.35 35.27 29.38
CA ALA A 285 15.37 35.43 27.91
C ALA A 285 15.27 36.92 27.46
N SER A 286 15.09 37.85 28.39
CA SER A 286 14.96 39.28 28.09
C SER A 286 16.20 39.84 27.37
N GLY A 287 15.98 40.61 26.31
CA GLY A 287 17.05 41.18 25.48
C GLY A 287 17.54 40.25 24.36
N HIS A 288 17.01 39.03 24.26
CA HIS A 288 17.23 38.21 23.07
C HIS A 288 16.33 38.67 21.92
N ARG A 289 16.75 38.39 20.69
CA ARG A 289 16.00 38.72 19.47
C ARG A 289 16.00 37.57 18.50
N ILE A 290 14.82 37.26 17.96
CA ILE A 290 14.62 36.30 16.88
C ILE A 290 14.72 37.03 15.54
N GLU A 291 15.43 36.43 14.59
CA GLU A 291 15.36 36.73 13.17
C GLU A 291 14.92 35.49 12.39
N ALA A 292 13.86 35.60 11.57
CA ALA A 292 13.42 34.54 10.67
C ALA A 292 13.61 34.97 9.20
N VAL A 293 14.21 34.09 8.39
CA VAL A 293 14.48 34.34 6.97
C VAL A 293 13.91 33.19 6.13
N LEU A 294 13.08 33.54 5.15
CA LEU A 294 12.51 32.61 4.18
C LEU A 294 13.44 32.47 2.96
N TYR A 295 13.69 31.24 2.53
CA TYR A 295 14.44 30.90 1.33
C TYR A 295 13.61 30.03 0.39
N ASP A 296 13.71 30.26 -0.92
CA ASP A 296 13.12 29.39 -1.93
C ASP A 296 13.91 28.08 -2.09
N GLY A 297 13.38 27.14 -2.88
CA GLY A 297 14.04 25.86 -3.16
C GLY A 297 15.40 25.95 -3.87
N ARG A 298 15.83 27.14 -4.32
CA ARG A 298 17.18 27.39 -4.86
C ARG A 298 18.11 28.04 -3.81
N GLY A 299 17.65 28.19 -2.57
CA GLY A 299 18.39 28.83 -1.50
C GLY A 299 18.46 30.36 -1.60
N ARG A 300 17.58 31.00 -2.37
CA ARG A 300 17.53 32.47 -2.51
C ARG A 300 16.56 33.05 -1.48
N ARG A 301 16.95 34.13 -0.82
CA ARG A 301 16.09 34.81 0.15
C ARG A 301 14.83 35.38 -0.51
N VAL A 302 13.69 35.16 0.13
CA VAL A 302 12.38 35.68 -0.26
C VAL A 302 11.96 36.73 0.78
N GLY A 303 11.65 37.94 0.33
CA GLY A 303 11.26 39.04 1.21
C GLY A 303 12.41 39.58 2.09
N ARG A 304 12.04 40.34 3.13
CA ARG A 304 12.95 40.87 4.15
C ARG A 304 12.99 39.93 5.35
N PRO A 305 14.11 39.83 6.09
CA PRO A 305 14.14 39.16 7.37
C PRO A 305 13.06 39.70 8.31
N LEU A 306 12.37 38.80 9.00
CA LEU A 306 11.43 39.12 10.05
C LEU A 306 12.16 39.14 11.38
N THR A 307 11.83 40.08 12.27
CA THR A 307 12.51 40.18 13.56
C THR A 307 11.54 40.49 14.68
N GLY A 308 11.77 39.91 15.86
CA GLY A 308 11.00 40.20 17.07
C GLY A 308 11.85 40.02 18.31
N ASP A 309 11.65 40.91 19.28
CA ASP A 309 12.32 40.83 20.58
C ASP A 309 11.63 39.78 21.45
N VAL A 310 12.41 39.06 22.23
CA VAL A 310 11.91 38.09 23.21
C VAL A 310 11.55 38.84 24.48
N ASP A 311 10.26 39.11 24.68
CA ASP A 311 9.74 39.76 25.88
C ASP A 311 9.03 38.74 26.81
N PRO A 312 9.70 38.27 27.87
CA PRO A 312 9.10 37.32 28.82
C PRO A 312 7.95 37.91 29.65
N LYS A 313 7.65 39.21 29.56
CA LYS A 313 6.49 39.86 30.22
C LYS A 313 5.32 40.15 29.28
N GLY A 314 5.51 39.95 27.97
CA GLY A 314 4.53 40.13 26.91
C GLY A 314 4.22 41.59 26.57
N SER A 315 4.28 41.93 25.28
CA SER A 315 3.64 43.12 24.72
C SER A 315 2.13 42.90 24.60
N GLY A 316 1.41 42.98 25.72
CA GLY A 316 -0.03 42.72 25.81
C GLY A 316 -0.30 41.51 26.71
N GLY A 317 -0.68 41.78 27.95
CA GLY A 317 -0.72 40.82 29.05
C GLY A 317 -1.50 39.54 28.74
N GLU A 318 -0.76 38.44 28.64
CA GLU A 318 -1.04 37.10 29.19
C GLU A 318 0.19 36.23 28.84
N THR A 319 1.10 36.02 29.78
CA THR A 319 2.14 34.99 29.68
C THR A 319 1.46 33.62 29.68
N LYS A 320 1.25 33.03 28.49
CA LYS A 320 0.84 31.64 28.34
C LYS A 320 2.09 30.76 28.20
N GLY A 321 2.52 30.18 29.31
CA GLY A 321 3.60 29.19 29.33
C GLY A 321 4.00 28.82 30.76
N SER A 322 3.74 27.57 31.15
CA SER A 322 4.30 27.01 32.39
C SER A 322 5.77 26.65 32.14
N GLY A 323 6.72 27.35 32.78
CA GLY A 323 8.12 26.89 32.83
C GLY A 323 9.21 27.82 32.28
N GLY A 324 8.91 29.08 31.93
CA GLY A 324 9.93 30.02 31.41
C GLY A 324 10.03 30.11 29.88
N ASP A 325 9.06 29.53 29.16
CA ASP A 325 8.94 29.65 27.71
C ASP A 325 8.30 30.99 27.31
N THR A 326 8.76 31.59 26.22
CA THR A 326 8.25 32.84 25.63
C THR A 326 8.00 32.64 24.14
N GLU A 327 6.78 32.92 23.67
CA GLU A 327 6.44 32.85 22.25
C GLU A 327 6.69 34.18 21.53
N VAL A 328 7.32 34.12 20.37
CA VAL A 328 7.47 35.26 19.45
C VAL A 328 6.80 34.90 18.13
N THR A 329 5.82 35.69 17.71
CA THR A 329 5.12 35.50 16.43
C THR A 329 5.50 36.58 15.44
N LEU A 330 5.98 36.17 14.27
CA LEU A 330 6.39 37.01 13.17
C LEU A 330 5.51 36.78 11.95
N LYS A 331 5.19 37.84 11.20
CA LYS A 331 4.36 37.76 9.99
C LYS A 331 4.99 38.48 8.81
N ALA A 332 4.90 37.90 7.62
CA ALA A 332 5.27 38.52 6.34
C ALA A 332 4.20 38.29 5.29
N ASP A 333 3.93 39.32 4.48
CA ASP A 333 3.25 39.14 3.20
C ASP A 333 4.23 38.59 2.16
N VAL A 334 3.79 37.59 1.40
CA VAL A 334 4.55 36.94 0.33
C VAL A 334 3.70 37.00 -0.93
N SER A 335 4.14 37.79 -1.90
CA SER A 335 3.41 37.93 -3.17
C SER A 335 3.71 36.77 -4.12
N ALA A 336 2.66 36.16 -4.67
CA ALA A 336 2.75 35.09 -5.66
C ALA A 336 3.79 33.99 -5.35
N PRO A 337 3.80 33.37 -4.15
CA PRO A 337 4.68 32.23 -3.90
C PRO A 337 4.33 31.07 -4.83
N ALA A 338 5.35 30.32 -5.25
CA ALA A 338 5.12 29.01 -5.85
C ALA A 338 4.43 28.09 -4.84
N LEU A 339 3.23 27.60 -5.17
CA LEU A 339 2.42 26.79 -4.27
C LEU A 339 2.89 25.34 -4.22
N TRP A 340 2.70 24.69 -3.08
CA TRP A 340 2.94 23.27 -2.91
C TRP A 340 1.69 22.46 -3.25
N SER A 341 1.87 21.35 -3.96
CA SER A 341 0.87 20.30 -4.19
C SER A 341 1.56 18.96 -4.45
N ALA A 342 0.79 17.87 -4.54
CA ALA A 342 1.32 16.57 -4.95
C ALA A 342 1.78 16.52 -6.43
N GLU A 343 1.40 17.51 -7.25
CA GLU A 343 1.84 17.65 -8.64
C GLU A 343 3.12 18.50 -8.75
N ASP A 344 3.15 19.61 -8.01
CA ASP A 344 4.25 20.58 -7.95
C ASP A 344 4.70 20.80 -6.50
N PRO A 345 5.66 20.01 -5.98
CA PRO A 345 6.09 20.04 -4.58
C PRO A 345 7.06 21.21 -4.28
N ASN A 346 6.61 22.45 -4.49
CA ASN A 346 7.45 23.63 -4.24
C ASN A 346 7.71 23.83 -2.74
N LEU A 347 8.97 23.70 -2.33
CA LEU A 347 9.40 23.85 -0.94
C LEU A 347 10.18 25.14 -0.70
N TYR A 348 10.00 25.68 0.51
CA TYR A 348 10.75 26.78 1.08
C TYR A 348 11.39 26.34 2.39
N THR A 349 12.45 27.05 2.79
CA THR A 349 13.12 26.84 4.07
C THR A 349 13.02 28.11 4.91
N VAL A 350 12.53 27.98 6.14
CA VAL A 350 12.56 29.04 7.15
C VAL A 350 13.76 28.79 8.05
N VAL A 351 14.72 29.71 8.05
CA VAL A 351 15.86 29.70 8.98
C VAL A 351 15.59 30.70 10.09
N VAL A 352 15.65 30.24 11.34
CA VAL A 352 15.41 31.06 12.53
C VAL A 352 16.72 31.19 13.30
N THR A 353 17.14 32.42 13.55
CA THR A 353 18.35 32.76 14.31
C THR A 353 17.95 33.47 15.59
N LEU A 354 18.44 32.98 16.74
CA LEU A 354 18.32 33.64 18.03
C LEU A 354 19.64 34.35 18.35
N THR A 355 19.54 35.62 18.74
CA THR A 355 20.68 36.44 19.19
C THR A 355 20.48 36.88 20.63
N ASP A 356 21.58 36.99 21.39
CA ASP A 356 21.58 37.56 22.74
C ASP A 356 21.60 39.11 22.72
N GLY A 357 21.50 39.74 23.89
CA GLY A 357 21.48 41.20 24.02
C GLY A 357 22.77 41.92 23.58
N SER A 358 23.85 41.18 23.28
CA SER A 358 25.07 41.73 22.66
C SER A 358 25.07 41.63 21.13
N GLY A 359 24.03 41.01 20.55
CA GLY A 359 23.91 40.74 19.11
C GLY A 359 24.62 39.46 18.66
N ARG A 360 25.10 38.62 19.59
CA ARG A 360 25.77 37.36 19.25
C ARG A 360 24.75 36.25 19.01
N THR A 361 24.93 35.49 17.93
CA THR A 361 24.11 34.30 17.65
C THR A 361 24.32 33.22 18.71
N VAL A 362 23.22 32.75 19.30
CA VAL A 362 23.22 31.69 20.32
C VAL A 362 22.58 30.39 19.83
N ASP A 363 21.60 30.50 18.92
CA ASP A 363 20.92 29.35 18.32
C ASP A 363 20.52 29.62 16.87
N VAL A 364 20.57 28.58 16.03
CA VAL A 364 20.13 28.63 14.64
C VAL A 364 19.38 27.35 14.31
N GLN A 365 18.11 27.48 13.95
CA GLN A 365 17.22 26.39 13.59
C GLN A 365 16.73 26.51 12.15
N ARG A 366 16.20 25.42 11.60
CA ARG A 366 15.44 25.43 10.35
C ARG A 366 14.18 24.59 10.44
N THR A 367 13.21 24.95 9.61
CA THR A 367 12.13 24.05 9.19
C THR A 367 11.82 24.27 7.71
N ARG A 368 11.33 23.23 7.04
CA ARG A 368 10.84 23.34 5.65
C ARG A 368 9.32 23.53 5.68
N THR A 369 8.80 24.18 4.66
CA THR A 369 7.36 24.38 4.48
C THR A 369 7.03 24.53 3.00
N GLY A 370 5.75 24.44 2.65
CA GLY A 370 5.23 24.70 1.32
C GLY A 370 4.00 25.58 1.44
N PHE A 371 3.87 26.59 0.57
CA PHE A 371 2.68 27.44 0.56
C PHE A 371 1.51 26.66 -0.01
N ARG A 372 0.57 26.28 0.85
CA ARG A 372 -0.67 25.62 0.46
C ARG A 372 -1.78 25.96 1.44
N GLU A 373 -3.02 25.92 0.97
CA GLU A 373 -4.21 26.03 1.80
C GLU A 373 -5.00 24.73 1.73
N VAL A 374 -5.37 24.16 2.88
CA VAL A 374 -6.38 23.09 2.96
C VAL A 374 -7.61 23.72 3.56
N GLU A 375 -8.74 23.57 2.87
CA GLU A 375 -10.02 24.07 3.36
C GLU A 375 -11.00 22.92 3.43
N TYR A 376 -11.78 22.89 4.51
CA TYR A 376 -12.70 21.80 4.80
C TYR A 376 -14.01 22.32 5.41
N GLY A 377 -15.08 21.53 5.31
CA GLY A 377 -16.42 21.84 5.80
C GLY A 377 -17.52 21.27 4.89
N PRO A 378 -18.80 21.63 5.11
CA PRO A 378 -19.88 21.18 4.24
C PRO A 378 -19.64 21.57 2.78
N GLY A 379 -19.57 20.58 1.91
CA GLY A 379 -19.39 20.70 0.46
C GLY A 379 -17.99 21.11 0.03
N LYS A 380 -17.05 21.16 0.98
CA LYS A 380 -15.73 21.76 0.80
C LYS A 380 -14.68 20.82 1.36
N PHE A 381 -13.86 20.26 0.47
CA PHE A 381 -12.56 19.72 0.84
C PHE A 381 -11.58 19.94 -0.31
N THR A 382 -10.74 20.96 -0.16
CA THR A 382 -9.93 21.49 -1.25
C THR A 382 -8.48 21.71 -0.83
N VAL A 383 -7.56 21.54 -1.78
CA VAL A 383 -6.18 22.03 -1.69
C VAL A 383 -6.03 23.17 -2.69
N ASN A 384 -5.60 24.34 -2.24
CA ASN A 384 -5.43 25.54 -3.06
C ASN A 384 -6.68 25.84 -3.92
N GLY A 385 -7.87 25.72 -3.32
CA GLY A 385 -9.16 25.97 -3.96
C GLY A 385 -9.62 24.91 -4.98
N LYS A 386 -8.91 23.77 -5.11
CA LYS A 386 -9.30 22.66 -5.99
C LYS A 386 -9.77 21.46 -5.18
N PRO A 387 -10.91 20.81 -5.55
CA PRO A 387 -11.39 19.62 -4.85
C PRO A 387 -10.38 18.49 -5.01
N VAL A 388 -9.86 18.01 -3.89
CA VAL A 388 -8.86 16.93 -3.89
C VAL A 388 -9.54 15.60 -4.17
N MET A 389 -8.91 14.75 -4.96
CA MET A 389 -9.32 13.36 -5.16
C MET A 389 -8.15 12.48 -4.72
N PHE A 390 -8.32 11.75 -3.63
CA PHE A 390 -7.31 10.84 -3.11
C PHE A 390 -7.24 9.58 -3.97
N ARG A 391 -6.12 9.46 -4.67
CA ARG A 391 -5.63 8.26 -5.33
C ARG A 391 -4.62 7.63 -4.41
N GLY A 392 -5.12 7.05 -3.32
CA GLY A 392 -4.34 6.71 -2.13
C GLY A 392 -4.01 5.22 -1.99
N THR A 393 -3.07 4.94 -1.08
CA THR A 393 -2.79 3.60 -0.54
C THR A 393 -2.43 3.70 0.94
N ASN A 394 -2.80 2.69 1.73
CA ASN A 394 -2.32 2.51 3.10
C ASN A 394 -0.90 1.93 3.06
N ARG A 395 -0.02 2.33 3.98
CA ARG A 395 1.37 1.85 4.01
C ARG A 395 1.87 1.66 5.44
N HIS A 396 2.14 0.41 5.79
CA HIS A 396 2.96 0.04 6.94
C HIS A 396 4.47 0.27 6.69
N GLU A 397 5.22 0.54 7.77
CA GLU A 397 6.69 0.49 7.75
C GLU A 397 7.16 -0.98 7.92
N SER A 398 7.15 -1.73 6.81
CA SER A 398 7.59 -3.14 6.78
C SER A 398 8.64 -3.41 5.69
N ASP A 399 9.72 -4.11 6.04
CA ASP A 399 10.77 -4.61 5.15
C ASP A 399 11.12 -6.06 5.53
N PRO A 400 11.28 -6.97 4.55
CA PRO A 400 11.47 -8.39 4.84
C PRO A 400 12.81 -8.74 5.49
N ASP A 401 13.78 -7.83 5.41
CA ASP A 401 15.14 -8.04 5.90
C ASP A 401 15.47 -7.12 7.10
N ASP A 402 14.80 -5.95 7.21
CA ASP A 402 15.02 -4.96 8.29
C ASP A 402 13.82 -4.81 9.26
N GLY A 403 12.71 -5.54 9.07
CA GLY A 403 11.51 -5.44 9.89
C GLY A 403 10.89 -4.05 9.84
N GLN A 404 10.71 -3.40 11.00
CA GLN A 404 10.19 -2.03 11.11
C GLN A 404 11.30 -0.96 11.04
N ALA A 405 12.58 -1.35 10.99
CA ALA A 405 13.71 -0.43 10.92
C ALA A 405 14.00 0.05 9.48
N ILE A 406 12.97 0.59 8.81
CA ILE A 406 13.01 0.95 7.39
C ILE A 406 14.10 1.99 7.10
N ARG A 407 14.91 1.72 6.08
CA ARG A 407 15.98 2.61 5.62
C ARG A 407 15.50 3.54 4.50
N GLU A 408 16.13 4.71 4.39
CA GLU A 408 15.78 5.71 3.37
C GLU A 408 15.72 5.17 1.93
N PRO A 409 16.64 4.31 1.44
CA PRO A 409 16.52 3.76 0.08
C PRO A 409 15.22 3.00 -0.16
N ARG A 410 14.69 2.31 0.85
CA ARG A 410 13.41 1.59 0.75
C ARG A 410 12.23 2.56 0.76
N MET A 411 12.26 3.58 1.62
CA MET A 411 11.26 4.67 1.61
C MET A 411 11.19 5.34 0.24
N LEU A 412 12.36 5.64 -0.34
CA LEU A 412 12.43 6.25 -1.66
C LEU A 412 11.90 5.31 -2.75
N GLN A 413 12.24 4.02 -2.71
CA GLN A 413 11.68 3.04 -3.65
C GLN A 413 10.14 3.02 -3.60
N ASP A 414 9.55 3.00 -2.40
CA ASP A 414 8.10 3.05 -2.22
C ASP A 414 7.51 4.30 -2.90
N ILE A 415 8.04 5.49 -2.59
CA ILE A 415 7.55 6.77 -3.14
C ILE A 415 7.66 6.82 -4.67
N LEU A 416 8.80 6.37 -5.22
CA LEU A 416 9.01 6.35 -6.66
C LEU A 416 8.02 5.42 -7.35
N LEU A 417 7.80 4.21 -6.83
CA LEU A 417 6.83 3.28 -7.38
C LEU A 417 5.41 3.83 -7.27
N MET A 418 5.01 4.41 -6.14
CA MET A 418 3.71 5.06 -5.97
C MET A 418 3.48 6.13 -7.03
N LYS A 419 4.45 7.05 -7.20
CA LYS A 419 4.37 8.13 -8.20
C LYS A 419 4.32 7.60 -9.63
N GLN A 420 5.09 6.56 -9.95
CA GLN A 420 5.10 5.90 -11.26
C GLN A 420 3.78 5.19 -11.60
N HIS A 421 2.97 4.86 -10.58
CA HIS A 421 1.67 4.21 -10.69
C HIS A 421 0.50 5.15 -10.34
N ASN A 422 0.72 6.47 -10.50
CA ASN A 422 -0.30 7.52 -10.40
C ASN A 422 -0.95 7.69 -9.02
N ILE A 423 -0.34 7.12 -7.96
CA ILE A 423 -0.75 7.35 -6.57
C ILE A 423 -0.33 8.77 -6.17
N ASN A 424 -1.25 9.52 -5.55
CA ASN A 424 -1.03 10.90 -5.10
C ASN A 424 -1.10 11.07 -3.58
N ALA A 425 -1.52 10.04 -2.84
CA ALA A 425 -1.71 10.11 -1.41
C ALA A 425 -1.30 8.81 -0.70
N VAL A 426 -0.93 8.94 0.57
CA VAL A 426 -0.62 7.81 1.45
C VAL A 426 -1.24 8.03 2.83
N ARG A 427 -1.81 6.98 3.41
CA ARG A 427 -2.21 6.94 4.83
C ARG A 427 -1.16 6.17 5.60
N THR A 428 -0.67 6.73 6.72
CA THR A 428 0.37 6.09 7.55
C THR A 428 -0.27 5.07 8.50
N SER A 429 -0.72 3.94 7.95
CA SER A 429 -1.38 2.88 8.69
C SER A 429 -0.44 2.20 9.69
N HIS A 430 -0.72 2.13 10.99
CA HIS A 430 -1.69 2.95 11.75
C HIS A 430 -0.98 3.69 12.88
N TYR A 431 0.04 4.44 12.49
CA TYR A 431 0.95 5.14 13.39
C TYR A 431 1.77 6.20 12.66
N PRO A 432 2.41 7.15 13.37
CA PRO A 432 3.26 8.13 12.74
C PRO A 432 4.53 7.45 12.19
N ASN A 433 4.71 7.49 10.87
CA ASN A 433 5.94 7.03 10.21
C ASN A 433 7.16 7.85 10.63
N SER A 434 8.36 7.40 10.26
CA SER A 434 9.61 8.14 10.47
C SER A 434 9.50 9.58 9.94
N PRO A 435 10.03 10.61 10.63
CA PRO A 435 10.06 11.98 10.11
C PRO A 435 10.68 12.09 8.71
N ARG A 436 11.64 11.19 8.39
CA ARG A 436 12.26 11.14 7.06
C ARG A 436 11.26 10.77 5.95
N TRP A 437 10.24 9.96 6.26
CA TRP A 437 9.17 9.65 5.31
C TRP A 437 8.40 10.91 4.91
N LEU A 438 7.98 11.73 5.87
CA LEU A 438 7.24 12.97 5.61
C LEU A 438 8.10 13.98 4.85
N GLU A 439 9.39 14.07 5.19
CA GLU A 439 10.33 14.87 4.41
C GLU A 439 10.43 14.46 2.94
N LEU A 440 10.39 13.15 2.65
CA LEU A 440 10.38 12.65 1.28
C LEU A 440 9.01 12.91 0.60
N CYS A 441 7.89 12.75 1.31
CA CYS A 441 6.57 13.09 0.77
C CYS A 441 6.45 14.58 0.41
N ASP A 442 7.03 15.46 1.22
CA ASP A 442 7.14 16.90 0.94
C ASP A 442 7.95 17.16 -0.35
N GLU A 443 9.07 16.45 -0.53
CA GLU A 443 10.02 16.62 -1.64
C GLU A 443 9.50 16.06 -2.97
N TYR A 444 8.83 14.91 -2.94
CA TYR A 444 8.39 14.17 -4.12
C TYR A 444 6.93 14.40 -4.49
N GLY A 445 6.11 14.97 -3.59
CA GLY A 445 4.71 15.29 -3.86
C GLY A 445 3.78 14.10 -3.62
N LEU A 446 3.48 13.84 -2.34
CA LEU A 446 2.39 12.98 -1.90
C LEU A 446 1.60 13.68 -0.79
N TYR A 447 0.27 13.61 -0.87
CA TYR A 447 -0.60 13.96 0.25
C TYR A 447 -0.52 12.89 1.33
N VAL A 448 -0.52 13.29 2.59
CA VAL A 448 -0.42 12.37 3.73
C VAL A 448 -1.63 12.55 4.65
N ILE A 449 -2.28 11.43 4.97
CA ILE A 449 -3.11 11.31 6.17
C ILE A 449 -2.17 10.81 7.27
N GLY A 450 -1.80 11.71 8.19
CA GLY A 450 -0.96 11.38 9.33
C GLY A 450 -1.82 10.78 10.43
N GLU A 451 -1.53 9.55 10.83
CA GLU A 451 -2.36 8.79 11.77
C GLU A 451 -1.68 8.54 13.12
N THR A 452 -2.45 8.76 14.18
CA THR A 452 -2.03 8.51 15.56
C THR A 452 -1.82 7.03 15.78
N ASN A 453 -0.77 6.68 16.54
CA ASN A 453 -0.52 5.31 16.98
C ASN A 453 -1.53 4.93 18.07
N LEU A 454 -2.74 4.56 17.65
CA LEU A 454 -3.83 4.20 18.55
C LEU A 454 -4.77 3.23 17.82
N GLU A 455 -4.65 1.95 18.17
CA GLU A 455 -5.52 0.87 17.73
C GLU A 455 -5.73 -0.11 18.89
N THR A 456 -6.98 -0.48 19.13
CA THR A 456 -7.36 -1.35 20.26
C THR A 456 -8.27 -2.48 19.82
N HIS A 457 -8.08 -2.99 18.59
CA HIS A 457 -9.06 -3.81 17.87
C HIS A 457 -9.68 -4.92 18.74
N GLY A 458 -8.87 -5.72 19.44
CA GLY A 458 -9.33 -6.80 20.31
C GLY A 458 -10.16 -6.39 21.53
N VAL A 459 -10.14 -5.12 21.93
CA VAL A 459 -10.87 -4.54 23.09
C VAL A 459 -11.53 -3.19 22.77
N ARG A 460 -11.79 -2.89 21.49
CA ARG A 460 -12.22 -1.57 21.01
C ARG A 460 -13.52 -1.05 21.61
N ASP A 461 -14.37 -1.96 22.08
CA ASP A 461 -15.64 -1.62 22.74
C ASP A 461 -15.46 -1.18 24.20
N THR A 462 -14.29 -1.40 24.80
CA THR A 462 -14.03 -1.13 26.23
C THR A 462 -12.83 -0.22 26.48
N VAL A 463 -11.79 -0.27 25.65
CA VAL A 463 -10.56 0.55 25.77
C VAL A 463 -10.28 1.24 24.42
N PRO A 464 -9.97 2.56 24.39
CA PRO A 464 -9.95 3.49 25.52
C PRO A 464 -11.36 4.02 25.88
N ALA A 465 -12.34 3.85 24.99
CA ALA A 465 -13.73 4.29 25.14
C ALA A 465 -13.89 5.68 25.82
N SER A 466 -14.56 5.72 26.98
CA SER A 466 -14.69 6.91 27.83
C SER A 466 -14.02 6.74 29.20
N LEU A 467 -13.00 5.88 29.28
CA LEU A 467 -12.27 5.60 30.52
C LEU A 467 -11.28 6.75 30.84
N PRO A 468 -11.43 7.45 31.98
CA PRO A 468 -10.61 8.62 32.30
C PRO A 468 -9.12 8.34 32.51
N GLU A 469 -8.76 7.10 32.88
CA GLU A 469 -7.38 6.66 33.07
C GLU A 469 -6.60 6.56 31.76
N TRP A 470 -7.27 6.42 30.61
CA TRP A 470 -6.65 6.37 29.28
C TRP A 470 -6.62 7.73 28.56
N THR A 471 -7.38 8.73 29.05
CA THR A 471 -7.53 10.02 28.36
C THR A 471 -6.19 10.70 28.09
N ASP A 472 -5.32 10.79 29.09
CA ASP A 472 -4.06 11.50 28.96
C ASP A 472 -3.09 10.79 28.01
N ALA A 473 -3.05 9.45 28.03
CA ALA A 473 -2.26 8.65 27.09
C ALA A 473 -2.76 8.80 25.64
N CYS A 474 -4.08 8.78 25.41
CA CYS A 474 -4.66 8.98 24.08
C CYS A 474 -4.37 10.39 23.54
N VAL A 475 -4.58 11.42 24.37
CA VAL A 475 -4.30 12.82 24.00
C VAL A 475 -2.80 13.05 23.80
N ASP A 476 -1.94 12.37 24.55
CA ASP A 476 -0.49 12.46 24.37
C ASP A 476 -0.05 11.88 23.01
N ARG A 477 -0.57 10.72 22.59
CA ARG A 477 -0.25 10.11 21.29
C ARG A 477 -0.57 11.05 20.10
N ILE A 478 -1.79 11.61 20.06
CA ILE A 478 -2.17 12.59 19.00
C ILE A 478 -1.34 13.88 19.10
N ARG A 479 -1.07 14.36 20.32
CA ARG A 479 -0.24 15.54 20.54
C ARG A 479 1.18 15.34 20.02
N SER A 480 1.76 14.18 20.32
CA SER A 480 3.13 13.85 19.94
C SER A 480 3.28 13.78 18.43
N MET A 481 2.32 13.20 17.71
CA MET A 481 2.29 13.25 16.24
C MET A 481 2.14 14.69 15.72
N VAL A 482 1.09 15.40 16.13
CA VAL A 482 0.78 16.73 15.57
C VAL A 482 1.90 17.73 15.85
N GLU A 483 2.45 17.76 17.07
CA GLU A 483 3.52 18.69 17.41
C GLU A 483 4.81 18.39 16.63
N ARG A 484 5.12 17.12 16.37
CA ARG A 484 6.25 16.71 15.55
C ARG A 484 6.06 17.14 14.09
N ASP A 485 4.84 16.95 13.56
CA ASP A 485 4.60 16.94 12.12
C ASP A 485 3.92 18.19 11.55
N LYS A 486 3.44 19.11 12.40
CA LYS A 486 2.64 20.32 12.05
C LYS A 486 3.17 21.20 10.92
N ASN A 487 4.48 21.15 10.64
CA ASN A 487 5.14 21.97 9.62
C ASN A 487 5.22 21.31 8.24
N HIS A 488 4.93 20.01 8.12
CA HIS A 488 4.98 19.31 6.84
C HIS A 488 3.80 19.72 5.94
N PRO A 489 4.05 20.30 4.75
CA PRO A 489 2.98 20.64 3.81
C PRO A 489 2.26 19.40 3.25
N SER A 490 2.95 18.25 3.18
CA SER A 490 2.38 16.98 2.72
C SER A 490 1.24 16.47 3.59
N VAL A 491 1.30 16.70 4.90
CA VAL A 491 0.21 16.30 5.80
C VAL A 491 -0.98 17.21 5.56
N VAL A 492 -2.09 16.63 5.11
CA VAL A 492 -3.33 17.34 4.76
C VAL A 492 -4.52 16.93 5.62
N VAL A 493 -4.43 15.84 6.37
CA VAL A 493 -5.47 15.34 7.30
C VAL A 493 -4.78 14.75 8.54
N TRP A 494 -5.36 14.97 9.71
CA TRP A 494 -4.97 14.31 10.96
C TRP A 494 -5.95 13.18 11.30
N SER A 495 -5.46 11.95 11.44
CA SER A 495 -6.27 10.80 11.84
C SER A 495 -6.09 10.47 13.33
N LEU A 496 -7.21 10.26 14.05
CA LEU A 496 -7.19 10.01 15.49
C LEU A 496 -6.74 8.59 15.88
N GLY A 497 -6.73 7.64 14.95
CA GLY A 497 -6.39 6.24 15.19
C GLY A 497 -7.13 5.32 14.20
N ASN A 498 -7.12 4.02 14.48
CA ASN A 498 -7.77 2.99 13.67
C ASN A 498 -8.53 2.02 14.58
N GLU A 499 -9.73 1.58 14.17
CA GLU A 499 -10.52 0.50 14.78
C GLU A 499 -10.53 0.42 16.33
N ALA A 500 -10.49 1.57 17.01
CA ALA A 500 -10.37 1.68 18.47
C ALA A 500 -11.68 2.08 19.16
N GLY A 501 -12.80 1.87 18.48
CA GLY A 501 -14.15 2.16 18.97
C GLY A 501 -14.45 3.66 19.01
N GLY A 502 -15.21 4.10 20.01
CA GLY A 502 -15.62 5.50 20.17
C GLY A 502 -15.74 5.91 21.63
N GLY A 503 -15.97 7.20 21.89
CA GLY A 503 -16.14 7.69 23.26
C GLY A 503 -15.56 9.08 23.51
N SER A 504 -15.59 9.52 24.77
CA SER A 504 -15.13 10.87 25.15
C SER A 504 -13.62 11.09 24.93
N ASN A 505 -12.82 10.02 24.91
CA ASN A 505 -11.39 10.13 24.67
C ASN A 505 -11.09 10.62 23.24
N PHE A 506 -11.79 10.12 22.23
CA PHE A 506 -11.67 10.61 20.84
C PHE A 506 -12.16 12.05 20.66
N ARG A 507 -13.22 12.44 21.37
CA ARG A 507 -13.64 13.85 21.39
C ARG A 507 -12.56 14.76 21.99
N ALA A 508 -11.93 14.34 23.10
CA ALA A 508 -10.84 15.10 23.70
C ALA A 508 -9.63 15.24 22.76
N MET A 509 -9.32 14.20 21.99
CA MET A 509 -8.28 14.25 20.95
C MET A 509 -8.65 15.24 19.83
N ALA A 510 -9.86 15.13 19.25
CA ALA A 510 -10.33 16.04 18.21
C ALA A 510 -10.36 17.51 18.67
N ASP A 511 -10.92 17.76 19.85
CA ASP A 511 -10.98 19.10 20.46
C ASP A 511 -9.57 19.69 20.65
N TRP A 512 -8.59 18.85 21.05
CA TRP A 512 -7.21 19.27 21.18
C TRP A 512 -6.59 19.63 19.82
N VAL A 513 -6.81 18.82 18.77
CA VAL A 513 -6.31 19.11 17.41
C VAL A 513 -6.89 20.42 16.90
N HIS A 514 -8.21 20.60 16.95
CA HIS A 514 -8.86 21.84 16.47
C HIS A 514 -8.40 23.08 17.23
N ALA A 515 -8.11 22.96 18.53
CA ALA A 515 -7.55 24.05 19.32
C ALA A 515 -6.10 24.38 18.92
N ARG A 516 -5.33 23.39 18.46
CA ARG A 516 -3.89 23.51 18.17
C ARG A 516 -3.58 23.84 16.71
N ASP A 517 -4.25 23.19 15.77
CA ASP A 517 -4.06 23.30 14.34
C ASP A 517 -5.38 23.15 13.56
N ALA A 518 -6.10 24.27 13.42
CA ALA A 518 -7.31 24.34 12.60
C ALA A 518 -7.03 24.45 11.08
N SER A 519 -5.79 24.27 10.62
CA SER A 519 -5.44 24.36 9.18
C SER A 519 -5.61 23.05 8.42
N ARG A 520 -6.05 21.99 9.11
CA ARG A 520 -6.23 20.63 8.57
C ARG A 520 -7.46 19.98 9.23
N PRO A 521 -8.26 19.21 8.47
CA PRO A 521 -9.37 18.44 9.03
C PRO A 521 -8.90 17.27 9.90
N VAL A 522 -9.75 16.88 10.82
CA VAL A 522 -9.68 15.64 11.59
C VAL A 522 -10.44 14.52 10.88
N HIS A 523 -9.85 13.32 10.86
CA HIS A 523 -10.42 12.08 10.36
C HIS A 523 -10.47 11.03 11.49
N TYR A 524 -11.55 10.27 11.56
CA TYR A 524 -11.61 9.05 12.35
C TYR A 524 -12.80 8.19 11.91
N GLU A 525 -12.53 7.00 11.38
CA GLU A 525 -13.57 6.09 10.88
C GLU A 525 -14.46 5.57 12.03
N GLY A 526 -13.84 5.16 13.14
CA GLY A 526 -14.54 4.52 14.27
C GLY A 526 -15.57 5.41 14.99
N MET A 527 -15.53 6.73 14.76
CA MET A 527 -16.54 7.68 15.27
C MET A 527 -16.61 8.93 14.38
N ASN A 528 -17.27 8.80 13.23
CA ASN A 528 -17.45 9.87 12.25
C ASN A 528 -18.03 11.18 12.85
N GLU A 529 -18.74 11.14 13.99
CA GLU A 529 -19.32 12.34 14.62
C GLU A 529 -18.31 13.31 15.23
N VAL A 530 -17.06 12.87 15.47
CA VAL A 530 -15.97 13.77 15.92
C VAL A 530 -15.05 14.22 14.80
N ALA A 531 -15.24 13.68 13.59
CA ALA A 531 -14.42 13.96 12.42
C ALA A 531 -15.01 15.07 11.54
N ASP A 532 -14.14 15.71 10.76
CA ASP A 532 -14.51 16.70 9.74
C ASP A 532 -14.79 16.05 8.36
N LEU A 533 -14.39 14.79 8.20
CA LEU A 533 -14.57 13.98 6.99
C LEU A 533 -15.38 12.73 7.34
N HIS A 534 -16.32 12.36 6.49
CA HIS A 534 -16.99 11.06 6.57
C HIS A 534 -16.08 9.99 5.97
N SER A 535 -15.80 8.94 6.72
CA SER A 535 -14.94 7.84 6.29
C SER A 535 -15.53 6.49 6.65
N GLU A 536 -15.30 5.51 5.79
CA GLU A 536 -15.71 4.12 5.96
C GLU A 536 -14.62 3.18 5.42
N MET A 537 -14.61 1.93 5.88
CA MET A 537 -13.73 0.86 5.39
C MET A 537 -14.53 -0.18 4.60
N TYR A 538 -14.02 -0.58 3.43
CA TYR A 538 -14.53 -1.71 2.61
C TYR A 538 -16.00 -1.61 2.17
N THR A 539 -16.59 -0.41 2.22
CA THR A 539 -17.96 -0.14 1.73
C THR A 539 -18.06 -0.45 0.23
N LYS A 540 -19.05 -1.28 -0.13
CA LYS A 540 -19.26 -1.74 -1.51
C LYS A 540 -19.56 -0.58 -2.47
N PRO A 541 -19.27 -0.72 -3.79
CA PRO A 541 -19.48 0.37 -4.75
C PRO A 541 -20.91 0.93 -4.75
N ALA A 542 -21.92 0.06 -4.63
CA ALA A 542 -23.32 0.49 -4.62
C ALA A 542 -23.67 1.42 -3.43
N ASP A 543 -23.08 1.16 -2.26
CA ASP A 543 -23.33 1.94 -1.05
C ASP A 543 -22.54 3.26 -1.05
N VAL A 544 -21.33 3.26 -1.62
CA VAL A 544 -20.58 4.49 -1.94
C VAL A 544 -21.40 5.36 -2.90
N GLU A 545 -21.98 4.77 -3.95
CA GLU A 545 -22.84 5.51 -4.89
C GLU A 545 -24.09 6.06 -4.19
N ALA A 546 -24.67 5.31 -3.25
CA ALA A 546 -25.79 5.77 -2.45
C ALA A 546 -25.42 7.01 -1.61
N TYR A 547 -24.21 7.05 -1.03
CA TYR A 547 -23.72 8.25 -0.37
C TYR A 547 -23.56 9.42 -1.34
N GLY A 548 -22.95 9.18 -2.51
CA GLY A 548 -22.79 10.19 -3.56
C GLY A 548 -24.13 10.82 -4.01
N LYS A 549 -25.19 10.01 -4.04
CA LYS A 549 -26.57 10.43 -4.39
C LYS A 549 -27.34 11.09 -3.22
N SER A 550 -26.87 10.94 -1.99
CA SER A 550 -27.63 11.31 -0.78
C SER A 550 -27.86 12.82 -0.62
N GLY A 551 -27.06 13.65 -1.30
CA GLY A 551 -27.06 15.10 -1.12
C GLY A 551 -26.38 15.57 0.17
N LYS A 552 -25.76 14.67 0.95
CA LYS A 552 -24.90 15.04 2.08
C LYS A 552 -23.70 15.84 1.59
N GLU A 553 -23.46 16.96 2.28
CA GLU A 553 -22.36 17.87 1.96
C GLU A 553 -21.04 17.46 2.62
N THR A 554 -21.05 16.59 3.64
CA THR A 554 -19.81 16.12 4.27
C THR A 554 -18.94 15.38 3.24
N PRO A 555 -17.66 15.76 3.07
CA PRO A 555 -16.73 15.04 2.21
C PRO A 555 -16.63 13.57 2.63
N PHE A 556 -16.77 12.66 1.66
CA PHE A 556 -16.67 11.22 1.88
C PHE A 556 -15.38 10.68 1.27
N MET A 557 -14.70 9.80 1.99
CA MET A 557 -13.62 8.98 1.43
C MET A 557 -13.67 7.58 2.02
N LEU A 558 -13.00 6.63 1.37
CA LEU A 558 -12.73 5.33 2.00
C LEU A 558 -11.30 5.34 2.55
N CYS A 559 -11.13 5.26 3.87
CA CYS A 559 -9.79 5.12 4.45
C CYS A 559 -9.16 3.76 4.13
N GLU A 560 -9.98 2.76 3.81
CA GLU A 560 -9.55 1.46 3.28
C GLU A 560 -10.59 0.94 2.26
N TYR A 561 -10.13 0.51 1.09
CA TYR A 561 -10.95 -0.18 0.09
C TYR A 561 -10.08 -1.14 -0.72
N ALA A 562 -10.71 -1.97 -1.56
CA ALA A 562 -10.03 -2.82 -2.53
C ALA A 562 -8.89 -3.65 -1.90
N HIS A 563 -9.23 -4.46 -0.88
CA HIS A 563 -8.30 -5.30 -0.13
C HIS A 563 -7.43 -6.17 -1.06
N ALA A 564 -6.14 -5.88 -1.18
CA ALA A 564 -5.22 -6.38 -2.20
C ALA A 564 -4.47 -7.65 -1.79
N MET A 565 -5.02 -8.43 -0.85
CA MET A 565 -4.51 -9.74 -0.44
C MET A 565 -4.47 -10.75 -1.59
N GLY A 566 -3.25 -11.24 -1.87
CA GLY A 566 -3.01 -12.19 -2.95
C GLY A 566 -3.49 -11.67 -4.31
N ASN A 567 -4.12 -12.55 -5.08
CA ASN A 567 -4.69 -12.20 -6.38
C ASN A 567 -6.06 -11.54 -6.24
N SER A 568 -6.05 -10.21 -6.05
CA SER A 568 -7.23 -9.40 -5.72
C SER A 568 -7.34 -8.13 -6.58
N SER A 569 -7.86 -7.03 -6.03
CA SER A 569 -8.03 -5.72 -6.68
C SER A 569 -8.91 -5.76 -7.94
N GLY A 570 -9.91 -6.62 -7.95
CA GLY A 570 -10.99 -6.61 -8.93
C GLY A 570 -11.93 -5.41 -8.72
N ASN A 571 -12.68 -5.06 -9.75
CA ASN A 571 -13.70 -4.00 -9.78
C ASN A 571 -13.24 -2.56 -9.43
N LEU A 572 -11.93 -2.29 -9.46
CA LEU A 572 -11.38 -0.95 -9.24
C LEU A 572 -12.04 0.09 -10.15
N LYS A 573 -12.35 -0.28 -11.39
CA LYS A 573 -13.00 0.61 -12.36
C LYS A 573 -14.36 1.12 -11.84
N GLU A 574 -15.18 0.25 -11.24
CA GLU A 574 -16.52 0.57 -10.76
C GLU A 574 -16.47 1.62 -9.64
N TYR A 575 -15.56 1.48 -8.68
CA TYR A 575 -15.34 2.50 -7.65
C TYR A 575 -14.99 3.86 -8.27
N TRP A 576 -14.07 3.88 -9.22
CA TRP A 576 -13.56 5.14 -9.79
C TRP A 576 -14.52 5.82 -10.75
N ASP A 577 -15.34 5.05 -11.47
CA ASP A 577 -16.48 5.58 -12.21
C ASP A 577 -17.49 6.29 -11.29
N ILE A 578 -17.62 5.84 -10.04
CA ILE A 578 -18.48 6.45 -9.02
C ILE A 578 -17.81 7.67 -8.39
N PHE A 579 -16.56 7.56 -7.94
CA PHE A 579 -15.82 8.68 -7.34
C PHE A 579 -15.72 9.88 -8.29
N GLU A 580 -15.48 9.65 -9.58
CA GLU A 580 -15.37 10.75 -10.56
C GLU A 580 -16.73 11.36 -10.96
N ARG A 581 -17.85 10.76 -10.55
CA ARG A 581 -19.21 11.20 -10.89
C ARG A 581 -19.79 12.17 -9.86
N TYR A 582 -19.46 12.00 -8.58
CA TYR A 582 -20.10 12.72 -7.48
C TYR A 582 -19.12 13.66 -6.77
N PRO A 583 -19.43 14.96 -6.63
CA PRO A 583 -18.48 15.95 -6.11
C PRO A 583 -18.22 15.86 -4.60
N ASN A 584 -19.09 15.18 -3.84
CA ASN A 584 -18.92 14.96 -2.40
C ASN A 584 -18.07 13.72 -2.08
N LEU A 585 -17.67 12.94 -3.09
CA LEU A 585 -16.77 11.81 -2.92
C LEU A 585 -15.33 12.22 -3.29
N HIS A 586 -14.39 11.95 -2.39
CA HIS A 586 -13.01 12.41 -2.45
C HIS A 586 -12.00 11.26 -2.62
N GLY A 587 -12.46 10.10 -3.09
CA GLY A 587 -11.62 8.96 -3.43
C GLY A 587 -11.38 8.02 -2.27
N ALA A 588 -10.25 7.32 -2.30
CA ALA A 588 -10.01 6.18 -1.41
C ALA A 588 -8.52 5.85 -1.26
N PHE A 589 -8.21 4.99 -0.28
CA PHE A 589 -6.89 4.43 -0.03
C PHE A 589 -6.93 2.89 -0.11
N VAL A 590 -6.21 2.29 -1.07
CA VAL A 590 -6.12 0.82 -1.20
C VAL A 590 -5.52 0.22 0.08
N TRP A 591 -6.09 -0.88 0.59
CA TRP A 591 -5.43 -1.72 1.59
C TRP A 591 -4.73 -2.90 0.92
N ASP A 592 -3.40 -2.98 0.86
CA ASP A 592 -2.43 -1.97 1.28
C ASP A 592 -1.25 -1.87 0.27
N TRP A 593 -0.18 -1.17 0.65
CA TRP A 593 0.96 -0.95 -0.23
C TRP A 593 1.80 -2.22 -0.39
N VAL A 594 2.15 -2.91 0.71
CA VAL A 594 3.19 -3.93 0.70
C VAL A 594 2.91 -5.11 1.61
N ASP A 595 3.12 -6.33 1.10
CA ASP A 595 3.05 -7.53 1.92
C ASP A 595 4.01 -7.46 3.11
N GLN A 596 3.49 -7.74 4.30
CA GLN A 596 4.32 -7.87 5.50
C GLN A 596 4.79 -9.32 5.62
N ALA A 597 6.04 -9.57 5.31
CA ALA A 597 6.66 -10.88 5.42
C ALA A 597 8.09 -10.77 5.94
N ILE A 598 8.62 -11.81 6.58
CA ILE A 598 10.04 -11.90 7.00
C ILE A 598 10.76 -12.88 6.09
N ARG A 599 11.96 -12.57 5.62
CA ARG A 599 12.73 -13.48 4.77
C ARG A 599 13.34 -14.62 5.60
N LEU A 600 13.05 -15.86 5.23
CA LEU A 600 13.64 -17.06 5.84
C LEU A 600 14.31 -17.96 4.80
N PRO A 601 15.33 -18.76 5.18
CA PRO A 601 15.85 -19.81 4.31
C PRO A 601 14.79 -20.88 4.06
N VAL A 602 14.77 -21.46 2.85
CA VAL A 602 13.87 -22.57 2.52
C VAL A 602 14.20 -23.78 3.43
N PRO A 603 13.19 -24.44 4.03
CA PRO A 603 13.42 -25.63 4.84
C PRO A 603 14.21 -26.71 4.08
N GLY A 604 15.38 -27.08 4.61
CA GLY A 604 16.27 -28.06 3.99
C GLY A 604 17.18 -27.51 2.88
N ASP A 605 17.06 -26.24 2.49
CA ASP A 605 17.91 -25.58 1.50
C ASP A 605 18.26 -24.13 1.91
N ALA A 606 19.35 -23.99 2.68
CA ALA A 606 19.81 -22.70 3.18
C ALA A 606 20.35 -21.74 2.10
N LYS A 607 20.42 -22.13 0.81
CA LYS A 607 20.89 -21.25 -0.28
C LYS A 607 19.78 -20.43 -0.90
N HIS A 608 18.53 -20.85 -0.72
CA HIS A 608 17.36 -20.16 -1.23
C HIS A 608 16.52 -19.64 -0.06
N THR A 609 15.75 -18.60 -0.32
CA THR A 609 14.88 -17.98 0.68
C THR A 609 13.45 -17.94 0.21
N TYR A 610 12.52 -17.86 1.14
CA TYR A 610 11.12 -17.56 0.90
C TYR A 610 10.66 -16.41 1.80
N LEU A 611 9.52 -15.82 1.45
CA LEU A 611 8.85 -14.81 2.25
C LEU A 611 7.89 -15.52 3.21
N SER A 612 8.20 -15.45 4.50
CA SER A 612 7.43 -16.12 5.56
C SER A 612 6.36 -15.21 6.14
N TYR A 613 5.30 -15.82 6.67
CA TYR A 613 4.20 -15.14 7.33
C TYR A 613 3.79 -15.88 8.62
N GLY A 614 2.69 -15.46 9.23
CA GLY A 614 2.19 -16.04 10.47
C GLY A 614 2.10 -17.57 10.46
N GLY A 615 2.67 -18.21 11.50
CA GLY A 615 2.74 -19.66 11.63
C GLY A 615 4.05 -20.29 11.13
N ASP A 616 4.95 -19.53 10.49
CA ASP A 616 6.27 -20.01 10.09
C ASP A 616 7.35 -19.85 11.17
N TRP A 617 7.14 -18.95 12.14
CA TRP A 617 8.17 -18.54 13.12
C TRP A 617 8.13 -19.34 14.42
N HIS A 618 6.93 -19.71 14.88
CA HIS A 618 6.72 -20.50 16.09
C HIS A 618 5.69 -21.60 15.84
N ASP A 619 6.17 -22.85 15.90
CA ASP A 619 5.31 -24.02 15.70
C ASP A 619 4.26 -24.11 16.82
N GLY A 620 2.99 -24.16 16.45
CA GLY A 620 1.87 -24.26 17.38
C GLY A 620 1.39 -22.95 18.03
N TYR A 621 1.99 -21.79 17.72
CA TYR A 621 1.48 -20.50 18.21
C TYR A 621 0.17 -20.14 17.49
N PRO A 622 -0.79 -19.47 18.16
CA PRO A 622 -1.92 -18.85 17.47
C PRO A 622 -1.45 -17.91 16.35
N THR A 623 -2.08 -17.98 15.18
CA THR A 623 -1.74 -17.09 14.07
C THR A 623 -2.96 -16.81 13.19
N ASP A 624 -2.94 -15.69 12.47
CA ASP A 624 -3.86 -15.35 11.39
C ASP A 624 -3.22 -15.53 9.99
N ALA A 625 -2.15 -16.32 9.93
CA ALA A 625 -1.51 -16.81 8.71
C ALA A 625 -1.04 -15.71 7.74
N ASN A 626 -1.39 -15.79 6.45
CA ASN A 626 -0.98 -14.84 5.42
C ASN A 626 -1.86 -13.58 5.36
N PHE A 627 -2.74 -13.36 6.36
CA PHE A 627 -3.57 -12.15 6.39
C PHE A 627 -2.74 -10.86 6.47
N CYS A 628 -1.44 -10.93 6.79
CA CYS A 628 -0.50 -9.81 6.73
C CYS A 628 0.04 -9.50 5.32
N CYS A 629 -0.28 -10.31 4.30
CA CYS A 629 0.19 -10.16 2.93
C CYS A 629 -0.92 -9.53 2.06
N ASN A 630 -1.10 -8.21 2.16
CA ASN A 630 -2.17 -7.47 1.49
C ASN A 630 -1.71 -6.47 0.44
N GLY A 631 -0.47 -6.58 -0.02
CA GLY A 631 0.20 -5.54 -0.76
C GLY A 631 -0.16 -5.46 -2.24
N LEU A 632 -0.20 -4.23 -2.75
CA LEU A 632 -0.05 -3.95 -4.19
C LEU A 632 1.35 -4.31 -4.72
N VAL A 633 2.33 -4.45 -3.83
CA VAL A 633 3.65 -5.00 -4.12
C VAL A 633 4.02 -6.09 -3.11
N ALA A 634 4.82 -7.07 -3.54
CA ALA A 634 5.41 -8.05 -2.65
C ALA A 634 6.35 -7.37 -1.63
N ALA A 635 6.74 -8.08 -0.56
CA ALA A 635 7.60 -7.53 0.50
C ALA A 635 8.93 -6.93 -0.03
N ASP A 636 9.46 -7.44 -1.14
CA ASP A 636 10.68 -6.93 -1.80
C ASP A 636 10.44 -5.77 -2.79
N ARG A 637 9.19 -5.30 -2.91
CA ARG A 637 8.65 -4.25 -3.80
C ARG A 637 8.47 -4.68 -5.26
N THR A 638 8.46 -5.98 -5.54
CA THR A 638 8.02 -6.49 -6.85
C THR A 638 6.54 -6.19 -7.06
N PRO A 639 6.13 -5.50 -8.15
CA PRO A 639 4.73 -5.18 -8.39
C PRO A 639 3.82 -6.41 -8.52
N HIS A 640 2.70 -6.40 -7.81
CA HIS A 640 1.60 -7.31 -8.11
C HIS A 640 0.81 -6.83 -9.32
N PRO A 641 0.14 -7.73 -10.06
CA PRO A 641 -0.70 -7.37 -11.19
C PRO A 641 -1.81 -6.35 -10.85
N GLY A 642 -2.32 -6.37 -9.61
CA GLY A 642 -3.28 -5.38 -9.11
C GLY A 642 -2.79 -3.92 -9.20
N LEU A 643 -1.49 -3.67 -8.97
CA LEU A 643 -0.90 -2.33 -9.09
C LEU A 643 -0.93 -1.80 -10.53
N LEU A 644 -0.83 -2.69 -11.52
CA LEU A 644 -0.87 -2.31 -12.93
C LEU A 644 -2.28 -1.90 -13.37
N GLU A 645 -3.31 -2.56 -12.83
CA GLU A 645 -4.71 -2.13 -13.00
C GLU A 645 -4.94 -0.79 -12.29
N LEU A 646 -4.46 -0.64 -11.05
CA LEU A 646 -4.58 0.59 -10.30
C LEU A 646 -3.97 1.78 -11.04
N LYS A 647 -2.77 1.61 -11.63
CA LYS A 647 -2.13 2.64 -12.46
C LYS A 647 -3.02 3.15 -13.58
N LYS A 648 -3.73 2.24 -14.26
CA LYS A 648 -4.68 2.59 -15.34
C LYS A 648 -5.87 3.35 -14.78
N VAL A 649 -6.48 2.85 -13.71
CA VAL A 649 -7.65 3.47 -13.09
C VAL A 649 -7.32 4.85 -12.51
N TYR A 650 -6.12 5.03 -11.94
CA TYR A 650 -5.65 6.28 -11.33
C TYR A 650 -5.06 7.29 -12.32
N GLN A 651 -5.01 6.97 -13.62
CA GLN A 651 -4.25 7.77 -14.56
C GLN A 651 -4.74 9.23 -14.65
N PRO A 652 -3.82 10.21 -14.71
CA PRO A 652 -4.18 11.62 -14.64
C PRO A 652 -4.71 12.21 -15.95
N VAL A 653 -4.75 11.42 -17.02
CA VAL A 653 -5.29 11.83 -18.32
C VAL A 653 -6.23 10.76 -18.83
N ALA A 654 -7.47 11.12 -19.15
CA ALA A 654 -8.40 10.21 -19.82
C ALA A 654 -8.43 10.51 -21.32
N VAL A 655 -8.53 9.45 -22.11
CA VAL A 655 -8.74 9.51 -23.55
C VAL A 655 -10.02 8.75 -23.86
N ALA A 656 -10.87 9.29 -24.73
CA ALA A 656 -12.06 8.62 -25.21
C ALA A 656 -12.22 8.83 -26.72
N ALA A 657 -12.94 7.93 -27.38
CA ALA A 657 -13.31 8.12 -28.78
C ALA A 657 -14.19 9.38 -28.95
N ALA A 658 -13.88 10.21 -29.95
CA ALA A 658 -14.75 11.30 -30.39
C ALA A 658 -15.38 10.93 -31.75
N ASP A 659 -14.64 11.12 -32.83
CA ASP A 659 -14.95 10.58 -34.16
C ASP A 659 -13.70 9.89 -34.71
N LEU A 660 -13.64 8.57 -34.55
CA LEU A 660 -12.51 7.75 -35.01
C LEU A 660 -12.45 7.61 -36.53
N ALA A 661 -13.54 7.89 -37.26
CA ALA A 661 -13.50 7.92 -38.72
C ALA A 661 -12.81 9.21 -39.22
N ALA A 662 -13.02 10.32 -38.51
CA ALA A 662 -12.32 11.58 -38.72
C ALA A 662 -10.93 11.64 -38.05
N GLY A 663 -10.52 10.60 -37.31
CA GLY A 663 -9.25 10.56 -36.61
C GLY A 663 -9.20 11.48 -35.40
N THR A 664 -10.26 11.56 -34.61
CA THR A 664 -10.33 12.45 -33.44
C THR A 664 -10.64 11.71 -32.14
N VAL A 665 -10.02 12.16 -31.06
CA VAL A 665 -10.21 11.67 -29.69
C VAL A 665 -10.48 12.82 -28.73
N THR A 666 -11.22 12.57 -27.66
CA THR A 666 -11.38 13.48 -26.53
C THR A 666 -10.28 13.21 -25.51
N VAL A 667 -9.66 14.27 -24.98
CA VAL A 667 -8.64 14.23 -23.93
C VAL A 667 -9.13 15.06 -22.75
N ARG A 668 -9.26 14.43 -21.57
CA ARG A 668 -9.60 15.08 -20.31
C ARG A 668 -8.38 15.12 -19.40
N ASN A 669 -8.00 16.32 -18.96
CA ASN A 669 -6.93 16.54 -18.00
C ASN A 669 -7.49 16.40 -16.58
N LYS A 670 -7.13 15.34 -15.86
CA LYS A 670 -7.55 15.10 -14.47
C LYS A 670 -6.58 15.66 -13.43
N HIS A 671 -5.51 16.36 -13.85
CA HIS A 671 -4.69 17.15 -12.94
C HIS A 671 -5.47 18.32 -12.37
N LEU A 672 -5.12 18.72 -11.15
CA LEU A 672 -5.74 19.84 -10.43
C LEU A 672 -5.01 21.17 -10.70
N PHE A 673 -3.68 21.12 -10.88
CA PHE A 673 -2.83 22.31 -10.98
C PHE A 673 -2.02 22.35 -12.27
N SER A 674 -1.67 21.18 -12.82
CA SER A 674 -0.81 21.03 -14.00
C SER A 674 -1.57 20.96 -15.32
N GLY A 675 -1.07 21.66 -16.34
CA GLY A 675 -1.42 21.41 -17.73
C GLY A 675 -0.76 20.13 -18.27
N LEU A 676 -0.91 19.85 -19.56
CA LEU A 676 -0.32 18.66 -20.20
C LEU A 676 1.05 18.92 -20.87
N ASP A 677 1.63 20.10 -20.69
CA ASP A 677 2.84 20.53 -21.41
C ASP A 677 4.08 19.68 -21.09
N ALA A 678 4.13 19.03 -19.92
CA ALA A 678 5.18 18.09 -19.53
C ALA A 678 5.18 16.79 -20.35
N TYR A 679 4.10 16.51 -21.08
CA TYR A 679 3.88 15.25 -21.78
C TYR A 679 3.95 15.37 -23.30
N GLU A 680 4.41 14.31 -23.93
CA GLU A 680 4.22 14.03 -25.35
C GLU A 680 3.06 13.05 -25.50
N LEU A 681 2.18 13.26 -26.49
CA LEU A 681 1.18 12.28 -26.88
C LEU A 681 1.81 11.37 -27.93
N ARG A 682 1.97 10.09 -27.63
CA ARG A 682 2.39 9.07 -28.58
C ARG A 682 1.19 8.24 -28.99
N TRP A 683 1.12 7.87 -30.26
CA TRP A 683 0.07 7.02 -30.77
C TRP A 683 0.64 5.98 -31.73
N ASP A 684 -0.02 4.84 -31.79
CA ASP A 684 0.19 3.83 -32.81
C ASP A 684 -1.11 3.15 -33.18
N VAL A 685 -1.21 2.72 -34.44
CA VAL A 685 -2.26 1.83 -34.89
C VAL A 685 -1.66 0.45 -35.07
N THR A 686 -2.25 -0.55 -34.43
CA THR A 686 -1.84 -1.95 -34.57
C THR A 686 -2.82 -2.73 -35.45
N CYS A 687 -2.31 -3.66 -36.24
CA CYS A 687 -3.04 -4.70 -36.97
C CYS A 687 -2.69 -6.05 -36.34
N ASP A 688 -3.63 -6.73 -35.70
CA ASP A 688 -3.39 -7.96 -34.93
C ASP A 688 -2.20 -7.85 -33.95
N GLY A 689 -2.10 -6.71 -33.26
CA GLY A 689 -1.03 -6.40 -32.31
C GLY A 689 0.30 -5.95 -32.94
N ARG A 690 0.46 -5.99 -34.26
CA ARG A 690 1.63 -5.44 -34.96
C ARG A 690 1.41 -3.98 -35.31
N SER A 691 2.29 -3.08 -34.84
CA SER A 691 2.25 -1.66 -35.20
C SER A 691 2.38 -1.47 -36.73
N VAL A 692 1.40 -0.79 -37.34
CA VAL A 692 1.35 -0.47 -38.78
C VAL A 692 1.46 1.04 -39.05
N GLN A 693 1.11 1.88 -38.09
CA GLN A 693 1.31 3.33 -38.12
C GLN A 693 1.66 3.79 -36.71
N HIS A 694 2.47 4.84 -36.58
CA HIS A 694 2.80 5.45 -35.29
C HIS A 694 3.23 6.90 -35.47
N GLY A 695 3.20 7.67 -34.38
CA GLY A 695 3.68 9.03 -34.36
C GLY A 695 3.70 9.64 -32.97
N GLY A 696 4.34 10.80 -32.87
CA GLY A 696 4.31 11.67 -31.69
C GLY A 696 3.64 13.00 -32.04
N LEU A 697 2.90 13.55 -31.08
CA LEU A 697 2.31 14.88 -31.12
C LEU A 697 2.67 15.61 -29.82
N ALA A 698 2.74 16.94 -29.88
CA ALA A 698 2.67 17.71 -28.64
C ALA A 698 1.34 17.40 -27.95
N ALA A 699 1.37 17.20 -26.63
CA ALA A 699 0.13 17.08 -25.86
C ALA A 699 -0.75 18.31 -26.08
N PRO A 700 -2.09 18.14 -26.14
CA PRO A 700 -3.00 19.25 -26.37
C PRO A 700 -2.96 20.24 -25.20
N LYS A 701 -3.21 21.52 -25.50
CA LYS A 701 -3.30 22.58 -24.49
C LYS A 701 -4.64 22.51 -23.77
N VAL A 702 -4.78 21.56 -22.85
CA VAL A 702 -5.95 21.37 -21.99
C VAL A 702 -5.61 21.83 -20.58
N ALA A 703 -6.34 22.81 -20.08
CA ALA A 703 -6.17 23.33 -18.72
C ALA A 703 -6.46 22.24 -17.66
N PRO A 704 -5.95 22.37 -16.42
CA PRO A 704 -6.29 21.46 -15.32
C PRO A 704 -7.81 21.31 -15.15
N GLY A 705 -8.29 20.08 -14.99
CA GLY A 705 -9.72 19.73 -14.93
C GLY A 705 -10.50 19.87 -16.24
N GLY A 706 -9.87 20.37 -17.32
CA GLY A 706 -10.51 20.64 -18.60
C GLY A 706 -10.58 19.44 -19.55
N GLU A 707 -11.25 19.64 -20.66
CA GLU A 707 -11.39 18.67 -21.75
C GLU A 707 -11.15 19.35 -23.11
N GLY A 708 -10.62 18.61 -24.08
CA GLY A 708 -10.45 19.07 -25.45
C GLY A 708 -10.38 17.93 -26.46
N THR A 709 -10.58 18.24 -27.74
CA THR A 709 -10.50 17.28 -28.84
C THR A 709 -9.15 17.37 -29.55
N VAL A 710 -8.57 16.21 -29.88
CA VAL A 710 -7.28 16.09 -30.58
C VAL A 710 -7.48 15.29 -31.86
N SER A 711 -6.90 15.76 -32.96
CA SER A 711 -6.83 14.98 -34.20
C SER A 711 -5.54 14.15 -34.24
N ILE A 712 -5.70 12.84 -34.40
CA ILE A 712 -4.63 11.87 -34.54
C ILE A 712 -4.50 11.51 -36.04
N PRO A 713 -3.33 11.72 -36.67
CA PRO A 713 -3.19 11.67 -38.12
C PRO A 713 -2.99 10.24 -38.67
N TYR A 714 -3.70 9.25 -38.13
CA TYR A 714 -3.72 7.91 -38.72
C TYR A 714 -4.63 7.87 -39.96
N ARG A 715 -4.38 6.89 -40.85
CA ARG A 715 -5.15 6.71 -42.08
C ARG A 715 -5.65 5.28 -42.19
N LYS A 716 -6.90 5.10 -42.59
CA LYS A 716 -7.42 3.76 -42.92
C LYS A 716 -6.60 3.16 -44.07
N PRO A 717 -6.08 1.93 -43.95
CA PRO A 717 -5.42 1.23 -45.05
C PRO A 717 -6.36 1.13 -46.26
N ALA A 718 -5.82 1.31 -47.47
CA ALA A 718 -6.62 1.20 -48.69
C ALA A 718 -7.26 -0.19 -48.87
N LYS A 719 -6.60 -1.22 -48.33
CA LYS A 719 -7.08 -2.60 -48.25
C LYS A 719 -6.74 -3.14 -46.86
N PRO A 720 -7.68 -3.07 -45.89
CA PRO A 720 -7.50 -3.73 -44.60
C PRO A 720 -7.25 -5.23 -44.79
N GLU A 721 -6.45 -5.82 -43.90
CA GLU A 721 -6.12 -7.25 -43.94
C GLU A 721 -7.39 -8.08 -43.62
N PRO A 722 -7.76 -9.08 -44.45
CA PRO A 722 -8.94 -9.91 -44.20
C PRO A 722 -8.90 -10.60 -42.83
N GLY A 723 -9.92 -10.35 -42.01
CA GLY A 723 -10.08 -10.91 -40.67
C GLY A 723 -9.22 -10.27 -39.59
N ALA A 724 -8.45 -9.23 -39.90
CA ALA A 724 -7.59 -8.56 -38.94
C ALA A 724 -8.36 -7.53 -38.10
N GLU A 725 -7.90 -7.34 -36.87
CA GLU A 725 -8.38 -6.29 -35.97
C GLU A 725 -7.41 -5.09 -35.96
N TYR A 726 -7.98 -3.89 -35.89
CA TYR A 726 -7.21 -2.65 -35.83
C TYR A 726 -7.50 -1.89 -34.53
N TRP A 727 -6.45 -1.47 -33.85
CA TRP A 727 -6.54 -0.72 -32.59
C TRP A 727 -5.72 0.55 -32.68
N LEU A 728 -6.27 1.66 -32.20
CA LEU A 728 -5.53 2.88 -31.92
C LEU A 728 -5.10 2.88 -30.46
N ASN A 729 -3.80 2.86 -30.22
CA ASN A 729 -3.20 3.08 -28.91
C ASN A 729 -2.79 4.55 -28.79
N VAL A 730 -3.09 5.17 -27.66
CA VAL A 730 -2.70 6.54 -27.34
C VAL A 730 -2.07 6.54 -25.94
N SER A 731 -0.92 7.18 -25.79
CA SER A 731 -0.23 7.30 -24.50
C SER A 731 0.30 8.71 -24.27
N PHE A 732 0.31 9.12 -23.00
CA PHE A 732 0.95 10.34 -22.53
C PHE A 732 2.22 9.95 -21.80
N VAL A 733 3.35 10.43 -22.30
CA VAL A 733 4.68 10.09 -21.78
C VAL A 733 5.44 11.35 -21.36
N LEU A 734 6.28 11.23 -20.34
CA LEU A 734 7.14 12.34 -19.91
C LEU A 734 8.12 12.76 -21.03
N LYS A 735 8.16 14.05 -21.38
CA LYS A 735 9.13 14.60 -22.34
C LYS A 735 10.55 14.65 -21.79
N ALA A 736 10.68 14.82 -20.49
CA ALA A 736 11.94 14.97 -19.79
C ALA A 736 11.89 14.22 -18.45
N LYS A 737 13.07 13.96 -17.88
CA LYS A 737 13.19 13.34 -16.56
C LYS A 737 12.46 14.18 -15.51
N ALA A 738 11.63 13.54 -14.71
CA ALA A 738 11.05 14.06 -13.47
C ALA A 738 11.90 13.60 -12.27
N THR A 739 11.61 14.12 -11.09
CA THR A 739 12.24 13.64 -9.84
C THR A 739 11.91 12.17 -9.57
N TRP A 740 10.75 11.69 -10.03
CA TRP A 740 10.22 10.37 -9.70
C TRP A 740 10.24 9.35 -10.87
N ALA A 741 10.55 9.78 -12.10
CA ALA A 741 10.64 8.89 -13.25
C ALA A 741 11.53 9.46 -14.36
N GLU A 742 12.07 8.56 -15.19
CA GLU A 742 12.87 8.93 -16.36
C GLU A 742 11.99 9.47 -17.50
N ALA A 743 12.62 10.17 -18.45
CA ALA A 743 11.96 10.60 -19.68
C ALA A 743 11.41 9.38 -20.45
N GLY A 744 10.21 9.51 -21.02
CA GLY A 744 9.53 8.42 -21.71
C GLY A 744 8.64 7.54 -20.82
N HIS A 745 8.60 7.75 -19.51
CA HIS A 745 7.64 7.07 -18.63
C HIS A 745 6.20 7.38 -19.01
N THR A 746 5.38 6.35 -19.19
CA THR A 746 3.95 6.46 -19.50
C THR A 746 3.14 6.71 -18.24
N VAL A 747 2.47 7.87 -18.18
CA VAL A 747 1.56 8.24 -17.07
C VAL A 747 0.11 7.85 -17.34
N ALA A 748 -0.30 7.82 -18.60
CA ALA A 748 -1.64 7.44 -19.01
C ALA A 748 -1.61 6.78 -20.38
N ALA A 749 -2.46 5.80 -20.60
CA ALA A 749 -2.64 5.19 -21.91
C ALA A 749 -4.09 4.76 -22.14
N GLU A 750 -4.50 4.68 -23.39
CA GLU A 750 -5.81 4.15 -23.80
C GLU A 750 -5.71 3.40 -25.11
N GLN A 751 -6.58 2.40 -25.28
CA GLN A 751 -6.71 1.63 -26.51
C GLN A 751 -8.16 1.71 -27.03
N LEU A 752 -8.32 2.09 -28.29
CA LEU A 752 -9.61 2.28 -28.95
C LEU A 752 -9.70 1.40 -30.20
N GLY A 753 -10.77 0.61 -30.31
CA GLY A 753 -11.02 -0.24 -31.48
C GLY A 753 -11.36 0.60 -32.71
N LEU A 754 -10.72 0.30 -33.84
CA LEU A 754 -11.01 0.93 -35.12
C LEU A 754 -11.93 0.02 -35.94
N ASP A 755 -13.04 0.56 -36.43
CA ASP A 755 -14.01 -0.17 -37.26
C ASP A 755 -13.51 -0.33 -38.72
N TRP A 756 -12.37 -1.01 -38.85
CA TRP A 756 -11.69 -1.28 -40.11
C TRP A 756 -11.81 -2.75 -40.45
N HIS A 757 -13.00 -3.17 -40.83
CA HIS A 757 -13.28 -4.57 -41.10
C HIS A 757 -13.10 -4.93 -42.58
N THR A 758 -12.49 -6.10 -42.83
CA THR A 758 -12.60 -6.87 -44.08
C THR A 758 -12.85 -8.32 -43.68
N PRO A 759 -13.90 -9.01 -44.20
CA PRO A 759 -14.22 -10.37 -43.77
C PRO A 759 -13.04 -11.32 -43.89
N ALA A 760 -12.86 -12.20 -42.90
CA ALA A 760 -11.87 -13.28 -42.98
C ALA A 760 -12.17 -14.18 -44.20
N PRO A 761 -11.15 -14.79 -44.82
CA PRO A 761 -11.36 -15.77 -45.87
C PRO A 761 -12.19 -16.93 -45.34
N ALA A 762 -13.16 -17.39 -46.13
CA ALA A 762 -13.91 -18.59 -45.82
C ALA A 762 -12.95 -19.79 -45.71
N ASP A 763 -13.23 -20.67 -44.76
CA ASP A 763 -12.52 -21.92 -44.65
C ASP A 763 -12.66 -22.76 -45.95
N PRO A 764 -11.63 -23.53 -46.33
CA PRO A 764 -11.74 -24.47 -47.45
C PRO A 764 -12.94 -25.39 -47.26
N ALA A 765 -13.70 -25.59 -48.34
CA ALA A 765 -14.86 -26.48 -48.32
C ALA A 765 -14.45 -27.90 -47.91
N PRO A 766 -15.25 -28.60 -47.09
CA PRO A 766 -14.93 -29.96 -46.60
C PRO A 766 -14.46 -30.93 -47.69
N ASP A 767 -15.12 -30.91 -48.86
CA ASP A 767 -14.83 -31.80 -49.99
C ASP A 767 -13.50 -31.51 -50.70
N THR A 768 -12.88 -30.37 -50.41
CA THR A 768 -11.57 -29.97 -50.98
C THR A 768 -10.40 -30.35 -50.07
N LEU A 769 -10.68 -30.81 -48.86
CA LEU A 769 -9.65 -31.20 -47.89
C LEU A 769 -9.07 -32.58 -48.23
N PRO A 770 -7.79 -32.83 -47.92
CA PRO A 770 -7.20 -34.16 -48.03
C PRO A 770 -8.03 -35.22 -47.27
N ALA A 771 -8.12 -36.42 -47.83
CA ALA A 771 -8.90 -37.48 -47.19
C ALA A 771 -8.31 -37.90 -45.82
N LEU A 772 -9.20 -38.22 -44.89
CA LEU A 772 -8.90 -38.79 -43.59
C LEU A 772 -9.36 -40.25 -43.53
N THR A 773 -8.61 -41.07 -42.80
CA THR A 773 -8.99 -42.43 -42.44
C THR A 773 -9.46 -42.45 -41.00
N LEU A 774 -10.65 -43.03 -40.76
CA LEU A 774 -11.21 -43.26 -39.44
C LEU A 774 -11.09 -44.76 -39.10
N ASP A 775 -10.33 -45.09 -38.06
CA ASP A 775 -10.22 -46.42 -37.47
C ASP A 775 -10.80 -46.39 -36.06
N GLU A 776 -11.82 -47.22 -35.80
CA GLU A 776 -12.56 -47.21 -34.55
C GLU A 776 -12.57 -48.61 -33.92
N THR A 777 -12.20 -48.67 -32.65
CA THR A 777 -12.28 -49.88 -31.82
C THR A 777 -13.15 -49.62 -30.59
N ASP A 778 -13.36 -50.65 -29.76
CA ASP A 778 -14.07 -50.49 -28.49
C ASP A 778 -13.34 -49.54 -27.52
N ALA A 779 -12.02 -49.42 -27.65
CA ALA A 779 -11.18 -48.63 -26.73
C ALA A 779 -10.82 -47.24 -27.26
N ARG A 780 -10.74 -47.04 -28.58
CA ARG A 780 -10.22 -45.78 -29.15
C ARG A 780 -10.83 -45.42 -30.50
N VAL A 781 -10.71 -44.14 -30.85
CA VAL A 781 -10.94 -43.59 -32.19
C VAL A 781 -9.62 -43.03 -32.70
N GLN A 782 -9.12 -43.54 -33.83
CA GLN A 782 -7.90 -43.06 -34.48
C GLN A 782 -8.23 -42.46 -35.83
N ILE A 783 -7.80 -41.21 -36.04
CA ILE A 783 -8.04 -40.45 -37.26
C ILE A 783 -6.67 -40.12 -37.87
N SER A 784 -6.43 -40.58 -39.09
CA SER A 784 -5.15 -40.43 -39.79
C SER A 784 -5.31 -39.70 -41.12
N GLY A 785 -4.53 -38.64 -41.32
CA GLY A 785 -4.37 -37.92 -42.59
C GLY A 785 -2.96 -38.08 -43.13
N ARG A 786 -2.58 -37.23 -44.10
CA ARG A 786 -1.24 -37.25 -44.72
C ARG A 786 -0.12 -37.02 -43.69
N ASP A 787 -0.27 -35.96 -42.90
CA ASP A 787 0.73 -35.51 -41.92
C ASP A 787 0.15 -35.44 -40.50
N THR A 788 -1.10 -35.85 -40.29
CA THR A 788 -1.82 -35.67 -39.03
C THR A 788 -2.29 -37.00 -38.49
N GLU A 789 -2.09 -37.22 -37.19
CA GLU A 789 -2.66 -38.34 -36.45
C GLU A 789 -3.33 -37.81 -35.18
N VAL A 790 -4.59 -38.19 -34.98
CA VAL A 790 -5.38 -37.86 -33.79
C VAL A 790 -5.88 -39.16 -33.18
N VAL A 791 -5.62 -39.37 -31.90
CA VAL A 791 -6.10 -40.55 -31.16
C VAL A 791 -6.94 -40.06 -29.99
N LEU A 792 -8.19 -40.51 -29.93
CA LEU A 792 -9.11 -40.31 -28.80
C LEU A 792 -9.29 -41.62 -28.04
N ASP A 793 -9.16 -41.55 -26.71
CA ASP A 793 -9.46 -42.66 -25.81
C ASP A 793 -10.95 -42.61 -25.44
N LYS A 794 -11.70 -43.70 -25.67
CA LYS A 794 -13.16 -43.71 -25.42
C LYS A 794 -13.53 -43.79 -23.94
N SER A 795 -12.64 -44.32 -23.09
CA SER A 795 -12.88 -44.42 -21.65
C SER A 795 -12.80 -43.05 -20.97
N THR A 796 -11.88 -42.21 -21.43
CA THR A 796 -11.76 -40.82 -20.93
C THR A 796 -12.55 -39.85 -21.78
N GLY A 797 -12.82 -40.14 -23.06
CA GLY A 797 -13.46 -39.20 -23.98
C GLY A 797 -12.58 -38.01 -24.34
N THR A 798 -11.25 -38.16 -24.26
CA THR A 798 -10.26 -37.09 -24.54
C THR A 798 -9.25 -37.53 -25.59
N LEU A 799 -8.54 -36.57 -26.19
CA LEU A 799 -7.43 -36.89 -27.08
C LEU A 799 -6.28 -37.44 -26.25
N ALA A 800 -5.88 -38.68 -26.54
CA ALA A 800 -4.67 -39.31 -26.02
C ALA A 800 -3.43 -38.82 -26.76
N SER A 801 -3.56 -38.40 -28.02
CA SER A 801 -2.48 -37.71 -28.73
C SER A 801 -2.98 -36.94 -29.94
N TYR A 802 -2.30 -35.83 -30.24
CA TYR A 802 -2.35 -35.13 -31.52
C TYR A 802 -0.93 -34.95 -32.04
N ARG A 803 -0.67 -35.53 -33.22
CA ARG A 803 0.63 -35.48 -33.88
C ARG A 803 0.52 -34.81 -35.25
N VAL A 804 1.53 -34.01 -35.56
CA VAL A 804 1.73 -33.44 -36.89
C VAL A 804 3.16 -33.76 -37.35
N LYS A 805 3.30 -34.36 -38.53
CA LYS A 805 4.59 -34.83 -39.10
C LYS A 805 5.39 -35.69 -38.10
N GLY A 806 4.68 -36.54 -37.34
CA GLY A 806 5.24 -37.43 -36.32
C GLY A 806 5.56 -36.76 -34.97
N ARG A 807 5.57 -35.42 -34.88
CA ARG A 807 5.80 -34.67 -33.64
C ARG A 807 4.54 -34.68 -32.78
N LEU A 808 4.66 -35.04 -31.51
CA LEU A 808 3.58 -34.93 -30.52
C LEU A 808 3.41 -33.46 -30.12
N LEU A 809 2.24 -32.89 -30.41
CA LEU A 809 1.91 -31.49 -30.07
C LEU A 809 0.99 -31.41 -28.84
N LEU A 810 0.14 -32.42 -28.64
CA LEU A 810 -0.72 -32.56 -27.47
C LEU A 810 -0.59 -34.00 -26.94
N ALA A 811 -0.26 -34.14 -25.65
CA ALA A 811 -0.12 -35.44 -24.98
C ALA A 811 -1.41 -35.89 -24.27
N GLY A 812 -2.40 -34.99 -24.11
CA GLY A 812 -3.63 -35.30 -23.39
C GLY A 812 -4.63 -34.15 -23.42
N GLY A 813 -5.91 -34.47 -23.19
CA GLY A 813 -7.01 -33.49 -23.09
C GLY A 813 -7.77 -33.28 -24.39
N PRO A 814 -8.68 -32.31 -24.48
CA PRO A 814 -9.15 -31.45 -23.37
C PRO A 814 -9.86 -32.25 -22.28
N VAL A 815 -9.47 -32.06 -21.02
CA VAL A 815 -10.23 -32.49 -19.84
C VAL A 815 -11.10 -31.32 -19.39
N PRO A 816 -12.43 -31.47 -19.21
CA PRO A 816 -13.27 -30.36 -18.73
C PRO A 816 -12.77 -29.85 -17.38
N ASN A 817 -12.78 -28.55 -17.15
CA ASN A 817 -12.36 -27.95 -15.90
C ASN A 817 -13.32 -26.86 -15.45
N PHE A 818 -13.67 -26.91 -14.16
CA PHE A 818 -14.58 -25.97 -13.50
C PHE A 818 -13.96 -25.39 -12.21
N TRP A 819 -12.66 -25.61 -12.01
CA TRP A 819 -11.94 -25.20 -10.80
C TRP A 819 -10.78 -24.26 -11.13
N ARG A 820 -10.46 -23.40 -10.16
CA ARG A 820 -9.24 -22.57 -10.11
C ARG A 820 -8.54 -22.81 -8.78
N GLY A 821 -7.22 -22.57 -8.71
CA GLY A 821 -6.54 -22.54 -7.42
C GLY A 821 -7.18 -21.45 -6.55
N PRO A 822 -7.78 -21.74 -5.38
CA PRO A 822 -8.52 -20.73 -4.63
C PRO A 822 -7.64 -19.52 -4.31
N THR A 823 -8.10 -18.34 -4.69
CA THR A 823 -7.47 -17.07 -4.29
C THR A 823 -7.68 -16.80 -2.80
N ASP A 824 -6.94 -15.86 -2.22
CA ASP A 824 -7.20 -15.45 -0.83
C ASP A 824 -8.64 -14.94 -0.64
N ASN A 825 -9.17 -14.19 -1.60
CA ASN A 825 -10.58 -13.77 -1.61
C ASN A 825 -11.56 -14.96 -1.65
N ASP A 826 -11.26 -15.99 -2.46
CA ASP A 826 -12.05 -17.21 -2.51
C ASP A 826 -12.05 -17.94 -1.16
N ILE A 827 -10.89 -18.02 -0.51
CA ILE A 827 -10.72 -18.63 0.81
C ILE A 827 -11.50 -17.85 1.86
N GLY A 828 -11.37 -16.52 1.85
CA GLY A 828 -12.03 -15.60 2.76
C GLY A 828 -13.54 -15.72 2.78
N ARG A 829 -14.16 -15.94 1.62
CA ARG A 829 -15.62 -16.18 1.50
C ARG A 829 -16.02 -17.65 1.61
N GLY A 830 -15.08 -18.58 1.81
CA GLY A 830 -15.36 -20.02 1.89
C GLY A 830 -15.71 -20.69 0.56
N ALA A 831 -15.30 -20.13 -0.59
CA ALA A 831 -15.60 -20.66 -1.92
C ALA A 831 -14.95 -22.03 -2.19
N GLN A 832 -13.76 -22.29 -1.64
CA GLN A 832 -13.08 -23.59 -1.69
C GLN A 832 -13.91 -24.74 -1.11
N ASN A 833 -14.82 -24.41 -0.18
CA ASN A 833 -15.74 -25.38 0.43
C ASN A 833 -17.11 -25.36 -0.24
N SER A 834 -17.70 -24.17 -0.41
CA SER A 834 -19.07 -24.01 -0.93
C SER A 834 -19.21 -24.34 -2.42
N LEU A 835 -18.16 -24.14 -3.22
CA LEU A 835 -18.15 -24.42 -4.66
C LEU A 835 -17.53 -25.78 -5.00
N ARG A 836 -17.15 -26.56 -3.98
CA ARG A 836 -16.33 -27.77 -4.11
C ARG A 836 -16.94 -28.85 -5.00
N THR A 837 -18.26 -28.84 -5.20
CA THR A 837 -18.92 -29.75 -6.16
C THR A 837 -18.35 -29.65 -7.58
N TRP A 838 -17.75 -28.51 -7.93
CA TRP A 838 -17.16 -28.27 -9.24
C TRP A 838 -15.69 -28.71 -9.35
N ARG A 839 -15.00 -28.88 -8.23
CA ARG A 839 -13.54 -29.14 -8.17
C ARG A 839 -13.16 -30.34 -9.04
N ASP A 840 -13.69 -31.51 -8.70
CA ASP A 840 -13.32 -32.77 -9.34
C ASP A 840 -14.33 -33.19 -10.43
N ALA A 841 -15.39 -32.41 -10.66
CA ALA A 841 -16.47 -32.74 -11.57
C ALA A 841 -16.01 -33.03 -13.00
N GLY A 842 -14.99 -32.30 -13.48
CA GLY A 842 -14.40 -32.52 -14.79
C GLY A 842 -13.55 -33.79 -14.87
N THR A 843 -12.72 -34.03 -13.85
CA THR A 843 -11.83 -35.20 -13.76
C THR A 843 -12.61 -36.49 -13.58
N ASP A 844 -13.63 -36.48 -12.70
CA ASP A 844 -14.44 -37.63 -12.31
C ASP A 844 -15.70 -37.82 -13.18
N ARG A 845 -15.75 -37.15 -14.34
CA ARG A 845 -16.86 -37.28 -15.30
C ARG A 845 -17.03 -38.74 -15.75
N GLU A 846 -18.26 -39.11 -16.05
CA GLU A 846 -18.58 -40.39 -16.70
C GLU A 846 -18.86 -40.16 -18.19
N VAL A 847 -18.14 -40.84 -19.07
CA VAL A 847 -18.41 -40.80 -20.52
C VAL A 847 -19.66 -41.64 -20.80
N THR A 848 -20.74 -40.99 -21.21
CA THR A 848 -22.02 -41.65 -21.50
C THR A 848 -22.17 -42.01 -22.97
N SER A 849 -21.47 -41.30 -23.87
CA SER A 849 -21.51 -41.57 -25.30
C SER A 849 -20.26 -41.07 -26.03
N VAL A 850 -19.80 -41.85 -27.01
CA VAL A 850 -18.86 -41.42 -28.04
C VAL A 850 -19.45 -41.79 -29.40
N LYS A 851 -19.71 -40.79 -30.25
CA LYS A 851 -20.26 -40.98 -31.60
C LYS A 851 -19.31 -40.42 -32.63
N THR A 852 -18.98 -41.23 -33.62
CA THR A 852 -18.14 -40.85 -34.76
C THR A 852 -19.00 -40.58 -36.00
N GLY A 853 -18.54 -39.69 -36.86
CA GLY A 853 -19.15 -39.40 -38.15
C GLY A 853 -18.10 -38.96 -39.15
N GLN A 854 -18.29 -39.27 -40.43
CA GLN A 854 -17.40 -38.82 -41.50
C GLN A 854 -18.24 -38.09 -42.57
N PRO A 855 -18.62 -36.81 -42.34
CA PRO A 855 -19.52 -36.07 -43.22
C PRO A 855 -18.98 -35.87 -44.64
N SER A 856 -17.65 -35.91 -44.82
CA SER A 856 -16.98 -35.91 -46.12
C SER A 856 -15.68 -36.70 -46.04
N PRO A 857 -15.05 -37.08 -47.16
CA PRO A 857 -13.77 -37.81 -47.12
C PRO A 857 -12.69 -37.10 -46.30
N GLY A 858 -12.68 -35.76 -46.27
CA GLY A 858 -11.66 -34.96 -45.59
C GLY A 858 -12.06 -34.40 -44.22
N VAL A 859 -13.19 -34.83 -43.64
CA VAL A 859 -13.64 -34.36 -42.32
C VAL A 859 -14.20 -35.52 -41.50
N VAL A 860 -13.74 -35.64 -40.26
CA VAL A 860 -14.26 -36.59 -39.27
C VAL A 860 -14.73 -35.83 -38.04
N THR A 861 -15.93 -36.15 -37.54
CA THR A 861 -16.50 -35.60 -36.31
C THR A 861 -16.54 -36.65 -35.22
N VAL A 862 -16.18 -36.28 -33.99
CA VAL A 862 -16.33 -37.12 -32.80
C VAL A 862 -17.07 -36.32 -31.72
N GLU A 863 -18.28 -36.74 -31.39
CA GLU A 863 -19.09 -36.19 -30.28
C GLU A 863 -18.89 -37.07 -29.04
N VAL A 864 -18.46 -36.44 -27.95
CA VAL A 864 -18.31 -37.07 -26.63
C VAL A 864 -19.31 -36.40 -25.69
N ALA A 865 -20.21 -37.19 -25.11
CA ALA A 865 -21.12 -36.74 -24.07
C ALA A 865 -20.72 -37.34 -22.71
N CYS A 866 -20.77 -36.51 -21.68
CA CYS A 866 -20.43 -36.88 -20.31
C CYS A 866 -21.47 -36.38 -19.31
N THR A 867 -21.65 -37.12 -18.22
CA THR A 867 -22.27 -36.63 -16.99
C THR A 867 -21.19 -36.18 -16.02
N LEU A 868 -21.48 -35.12 -15.28
CA LEU A 868 -20.60 -34.57 -14.24
C LEU A 868 -21.17 -34.95 -12.87
N PRO A 869 -20.38 -35.47 -11.92
CA PRO A 869 -20.84 -35.90 -10.60
C PRO A 869 -21.10 -34.73 -9.65
N THR A 870 -21.83 -33.71 -10.12
CA THR A 870 -22.22 -32.54 -9.32
C THR A 870 -23.40 -32.86 -8.39
N ALA A 871 -23.50 -32.16 -7.26
CA ALA A 871 -24.55 -32.35 -6.26
C ALA A 871 -25.16 -31.00 -5.84
N PRO A 872 -26.50 -30.92 -5.63
CA PRO A 872 -27.46 -32.03 -5.57
C PRO A 872 -28.00 -32.51 -6.93
N ALA A 873 -27.57 -31.90 -8.04
CA ALA A 873 -28.02 -32.25 -9.39
C ALA A 873 -26.86 -32.52 -10.35
N THR A 874 -27.04 -33.48 -11.26
CA THR A 874 -26.06 -33.86 -12.28
C THR A 874 -26.06 -32.85 -13.43
N SER A 875 -24.90 -32.26 -13.71
CA SER A 875 -24.66 -31.46 -14.92
C SER A 875 -24.19 -32.33 -16.08
N THR A 876 -24.29 -31.84 -17.31
CA THR A 876 -23.78 -32.56 -18.49
C THR A 876 -22.77 -31.73 -19.26
N TRP A 877 -21.80 -32.41 -19.87
CA TRP A 877 -20.78 -31.81 -20.69
C TRP A 877 -20.70 -32.52 -22.03
N THR A 878 -20.65 -31.77 -23.13
CA THR A 878 -20.46 -32.32 -24.47
C THR A 878 -19.26 -31.67 -25.14
N THR A 879 -18.39 -32.48 -25.74
CA THR A 879 -17.29 -32.02 -26.59
C THR A 879 -17.47 -32.57 -27.99
N VAL A 880 -17.39 -31.70 -29.00
CA VAL A 880 -17.38 -32.09 -30.41
C VAL A 880 -16.03 -31.75 -31.01
N PHE A 881 -15.33 -32.78 -31.46
CA PHE A 881 -14.10 -32.66 -32.24
C PHE A 881 -14.44 -32.75 -33.73
N THR A 882 -14.05 -31.76 -34.52
CA THR A 882 -14.12 -31.81 -35.98
C THR A 882 -12.69 -31.80 -36.53
N VAL A 883 -12.18 -32.98 -36.86
CA VAL A 883 -10.84 -33.17 -37.43
C VAL A 883 -10.93 -32.98 -38.94
N ARG A 884 -10.08 -32.11 -39.47
CA ARG A 884 -10.02 -31.71 -40.87
C ARG A 884 -8.78 -32.26 -41.55
N GLY A 885 -8.88 -32.54 -42.85
CA GLY A 885 -7.81 -33.09 -43.68
C GLY A 885 -6.56 -32.20 -43.82
N ASP A 886 -6.67 -30.92 -43.48
CA ASP A 886 -5.57 -29.97 -43.41
C ASP A 886 -4.81 -30.03 -42.07
N GLY A 887 -5.25 -30.88 -41.15
CA GLY A 887 -4.65 -31.11 -39.84
C GLY A 887 -5.21 -30.25 -38.71
N GLU A 888 -6.17 -29.36 -38.99
CA GLU A 888 -6.90 -28.63 -37.93
C GLU A 888 -7.85 -29.56 -37.17
N ILE A 889 -7.98 -29.31 -35.86
CA ILE A 889 -9.05 -29.87 -35.04
C ILE A 889 -9.88 -28.70 -34.50
N ARG A 890 -11.16 -28.61 -34.87
CA ARG A 890 -12.09 -27.71 -34.17
C ARG A 890 -12.66 -28.43 -32.97
N VAL A 891 -12.73 -27.72 -31.85
CA VAL A 891 -13.22 -28.24 -30.58
C VAL A 891 -14.32 -27.31 -30.11
N ARG A 892 -15.54 -27.84 -29.96
CA ARG A 892 -16.67 -27.13 -29.36
C ARG A 892 -17.06 -27.81 -28.07
N HIS A 893 -17.20 -27.02 -27.02
CA HIS A 893 -17.65 -27.48 -25.71
C HIS A 893 -19.00 -26.89 -25.37
N THR A 894 -19.86 -27.69 -24.74
CA THR A 894 -21.13 -27.25 -24.17
C THR A 894 -21.28 -27.82 -22.76
N LEU A 895 -21.42 -26.93 -21.78
CA LEU A 895 -21.80 -27.26 -20.40
C LEU A 895 -23.28 -26.94 -20.22
N GLU A 896 -24.06 -27.94 -19.82
CA GLU A 896 -25.39 -27.73 -19.24
C GLU A 896 -25.26 -27.80 -17.71
N ALA A 897 -25.09 -26.64 -17.07
CA ALA A 897 -24.96 -26.56 -15.62
C ALA A 897 -26.35 -26.71 -14.99
N ALA A 898 -26.55 -27.77 -14.19
CA ALA A 898 -27.85 -28.05 -13.60
C ALA A 898 -28.31 -26.91 -12.66
N ALA A 899 -29.60 -26.63 -12.64
CA ALA A 899 -30.17 -25.65 -11.72
C ALA A 899 -30.05 -26.13 -10.25
N GLY A 900 -29.92 -25.19 -9.31
CA GLY A 900 -29.78 -25.48 -7.88
C GLY A 900 -28.37 -25.85 -7.42
N LEU A 901 -27.38 -25.83 -8.33
CA LEU A 901 -25.96 -25.88 -7.98
C LEU A 901 -25.45 -24.47 -7.60
N PRO A 902 -24.34 -24.37 -6.85
CA PRO A 902 -23.69 -23.09 -6.59
C PRO A 902 -23.03 -22.52 -7.86
N ASP A 903 -22.62 -21.25 -7.81
CA ASP A 903 -21.85 -20.61 -8.87
C ASP A 903 -20.57 -21.39 -9.24
N LEU A 904 -20.11 -21.21 -10.46
CA LEU A 904 -18.94 -21.89 -11.01
C LEU A 904 -17.70 -20.98 -10.87
N PRO A 905 -16.57 -21.48 -10.34
CA PRO A 905 -15.31 -20.75 -10.37
C PRO A 905 -14.82 -20.46 -11.80
N MET A 906 -15.03 -21.41 -12.71
CA MET A 906 -14.55 -21.37 -14.09
C MET A 906 -15.41 -22.27 -14.98
N VAL A 907 -15.44 -21.99 -16.29
CA VAL A 907 -15.88 -22.94 -17.31
C VAL A 907 -14.80 -23.03 -18.39
N GLY A 908 -14.16 -24.19 -18.51
CA GLY A 908 -13.06 -24.38 -19.46
C GLY A 908 -12.60 -25.81 -19.62
N ALA A 909 -11.40 -25.98 -20.17
CA ALA A 909 -10.75 -27.28 -20.31
C ALA A 909 -9.23 -27.19 -20.19
N LEU A 910 -8.62 -28.27 -19.71
CA LEU A 910 -7.17 -28.41 -19.56
C LEU A 910 -6.60 -29.31 -20.65
N LEU A 911 -5.52 -28.83 -21.27
CA LEU A 911 -4.76 -29.50 -22.31
C LEU A 911 -3.33 -29.76 -21.79
N THR A 912 -2.80 -30.95 -22.06
CA THR A 912 -1.44 -31.32 -21.66
C THR A 912 -0.49 -31.16 -22.85
N VAL A 913 0.32 -30.11 -22.81
CA VAL A 913 1.35 -29.84 -23.82
C VAL A 913 2.64 -30.58 -23.39
N PRO A 914 3.27 -31.39 -24.26
CA PRO A 914 4.45 -32.17 -23.89
C PRO A 914 5.62 -31.31 -23.39
N LYS A 915 6.56 -31.93 -22.69
CA LYS A 915 7.81 -31.29 -22.25
C LYS A 915 8.57 -30.62 -23.40
N GLY A 916 9.11 -29.42 -23.14
CA GLY A 916 10.04 -28.72 -24.02
C GLY A 916 9.38 -27.66 -24.92
N PHE A 917 8.05 -27.50 -24.86
CA PHE A 917 7.34 -26.36 -25.43
C PHE A 917 7.23 -25.26 -24.36
N GLU A 918 8.20 -24.35 -24.34
CA GLU A 918 8.40 -23.37 -23.26
C GLU A 918 8.11 -21.93 -23.69
N GLN A 919 7.94 -21.66 -24.98
CA GLN A 919 7.73 -20.32 -25.52
C GLN A 919 6.25 -20.06 -25.74
N ILE A 920 5.74 -18.98 -25.13
CA ILE A 920 4.34 -18.56 -25.28
C ILE A 920 4.31 -17.32 -26.17
N ASP A 921 3.40 -17.31 -27.13
CA ASP A 921 3.10 -16.13 -27.96
C ASP A 921 1.58 -16.04 -28.12
N TRP A 922 0.97 -14.90 -27.77
CA TRP A 922 -0.48 -14.74 -27.83
C TRP A 922 -0.90 -13.38 -28.40
N TYR A 923 -2.09 -13.36 -28.98
CA TYR A 923 -2.82 -12.16 -29.36
C TYR A 923 -4.09 -12.05 -28.51
N GLY A 924 -4.09 -11.12 -27.57
CA GLY A 924 -5.11 -10.94 -26.54
C GLY A 924 -4.69 -9.86 -25.55
N ARG A 925 -5.30 -9.79 -24.35
CA ARG A 925 -4.86 -8.81 -23.33
C ARG A 925 -3.55 -9.21 -22.66
N GLY A 926 -2.72 -8.22 -22.35
CA GLY A 926 -1.43 -8.41 -21.67
C GLY A 926 -0.61 -7.12 -21.56
N PRO A 927 0.70 -7.22 -21.26
CA PRO A 927 1.44 -8.46 -21.01
C PRO A 927 1.20 -9.08 -19.63
N GLN A 928 0.66 -8.32 -18.67
CA GLN A 928 0.39 -8.80 -17.32
C GLN A 928 -0.82 -9.74 -17.26
N GLU A 929 -0.86 -10.62 -16.25
CA GLU A 929 -2.07 -11.41 -15.97
C GLU A 929 -3.27 -10.50 -15.69
N ASN A 930 -4.46 -10.96 -16.11
CA ASN A 930 -5.69 -10.19 -16.03
C ASN A 930 -6.92 -11.10 -15.91
N TYR A 931 -8.00 -10.55 -15.35
CA TYR A 931 -9.23 -11.27 -15.02
C TYR A 931 -10.45 -10.46 -15.44
N TRP A 932 -11.63 -11.09 -15.43
CA TRP A 932 -12.87 -10.49 -15.93
C TRP A 932 -13.19 -9.13 -15.30
N ASP A 933 -12.92 -8.97 -14.00
CA ASP A 933 -13.11 -7.72 -13.25
C ASP A 933 -11.80 -6.92 -13.03
N ARG A 934 -10.70 -7.30 -13.69
CA ARG A 934 -9.38 -6.67 -13.54
C ARG A 934 -8.55 -6.76 -14.84
N HIS A 935 -8.94 -5.98 -15.85
CA HIS A 935 -8.27 -6.04 -17.17
C HIS A 935 -8.21 -4.72 -17.95
N THR A 936 -8.63 -3.59 -17.36
CA THR A 936 -8.67 -2.31 -18.09
C THR A 936 -7.28 -1.78 -18.42
N GLY A 937 -6.28 -2.12 -17.60
CA GLY A 937 -4.86 -1.81 -17.80
C GLY A 937 -4.13 -2.80 -18.70
N ALA A 938 -4.76 -3.90 -19.11
CA ALA A 938 -4.20 -4.90 -20.01
C ALA A 938 -4.76 -4.70 -21.43
N PHE A 939 -3.94 -4.24 -22.36
CA PHE A 939 -4.38 -3.92 -23.72
C PHE A 939 -4.29 -5.12 -24.65
N VAL A 940 -5.16 -5.15 -25.66
CA VAL A 940 -5.10 -6.16 -26.72
C VAL A 940 -3.83 -5.91 -27.55
N GLY A 941 -2.97 -6.92 -27.63
CA GLY A 941 -1.68 -6.82 -28.29
C GLY A 941 -1.09 -8.19 -28.57
N ARG A 942 0.05 -8.21 -29.26
CA ARG A 942 0.83 -9.43 -29.49
C ARG A 942 1.95 -9.49 -28.46
N TYR A 943 1.93 -10.50 -27.60
CA TYR A 943 2.86 -10.64 -26.49
C TYR A 943 3.61 -11.97 -26.55
N ARG A 944 4.76 -12.01 -25.89
CA ARG A 944 5.63 -13.19 -25.79
C ARG A 944 6.11 -13.36 -24.36
N SER A 945 6.20 -14.60 -23.90
CA SER A 945 6.70 -14.96 -22.58
C SER A 945 7.21 -16.41 -22.59
N THR A 946 7.53 -16.93 -21.42
CA THR A 946 7.79 -18.36 -21.20
C THR A 946 6.86 -18.91 -20.13
N VAL A 947 6.70 -20.23 -20.06
CA VAL A 947 5.82 -20.88 -19.08
C VAL A 947 6.22 -20.55 -17.64
N ASP A 948 7.51 -20.49 -17.34
CA ASP A 948 8.02 -20.17 -16.00
C ASP A 948 7.76 -18.69 -15.62
N ASP A 949 7.69 -17.78 -16.60
CA ASP A 949 7.44 -16.33 -16.38
C ASP A 949 5.95 -15.98 -16.21
N GLN A 950 5.04 -16.96 -16.30
CA GLN A 950 3.59 -16.74 -16.15
C GLN A 950 3.10 -16.81 -14.69
N VAL A 951 3.98 -17.12 -13.74
CA VAL A 951 3.63 -17.20 -12.31
C VAL A 951 3.85 -15.84 -11.66
N ALA A 952 2.78 -15.23 -11.14
CA ALA A 952 2.87 -13.99 -10.38
C ALA A 952 3.51 -14.23 -8.98
N PRO A 953 4.17 -13.23 -8.38
CA PRO A 953 4.99 -13.39 -7.18
C PRO A 953 4.16 -13.41 -5.88
N TYR A 954 3.01 -14.07 -5.86
CA TYR A 954 2.16 -14.17 -4.66
C TYR A 954 2.87 -14.97 -3.56
N VAL A 955 2.82 -14.46 -2.33
CA VAL A 955 3.44 -15.11 -1.16
C VAL A 955 2.82 -16.48 -0.89
N ARG A 956 1.50 -16.61 -1.00
CA ARG A 956 0.80 -17.89 -0.99
C ARG A 956 0.46 -18.31 -2.42
N PRO A 957 0.81 -19.53 -2.87
CA PRO A 957 0.40 -20.03 -4.17
C PRO A 957 -1.13 -20.05 -4.35
N GLU A 958 -1.59 -19.50 -5.47
CA GLU A 958 -3.01 -19.40 -5.83
C GLU A 958 -3.18 -19.31 -7.36
N GLN A 959 -4.41 -19.14 -7.85
CA GLN A 959 -4.66 -18.95 -9.29
C GLN A 959 -3.85 -17.78 -9.87
N THR A 960 -3.09 -18.05 -10.94
CA THR A 960 -2.24 -17.06 -11.62
C THR A 960 -2.14 -17.33 -13.12
N GLY A 961 -1.58 -16.38 -13.89
CA GLY A 961 -1.23 -16.55 -15.30
C GLY A 961 -2.40 -16.48 -16.27
N ASN A 962 -3.55 -15.94 -15.84
CA ASN A 962 -4.73 -15.81 -16.70
C ASN A 962 -4.57 -14.67 -17.71
N MET A 963 -4.99 -14.91 -18.94
CA MET A 963 -5.05 -13.94 -20.03
C MET A 963 -6.46 -13.91 -20.61
N THR A 964 -7.11 -12.74 -20.61
CA THR A 964 -8.46 -12.57 -21.15
C THR A 964 -8.46 -12.04 -22.58
N ASP A 965 -9.62 -12.13 -23.24
CA ASP A 965 -9.88 -11.69 -24.60
C ASP A 965 -8.85 -12.25 -25.62
N VAL A 966 -8.49 -13.52 -25.50
CA VAL A 966 -7.48 -14.17 -26.34
C VAL A 966 -8.08 -14.66 -27.65
N ARG A 967 -7.51 -14.18 -28.76
CA ARG A 967 -7.83 -14.62 -30.13
C ARG A 967 -7.00 -15.83 -30.51
N THR A 968 -5.70 -15.77 -30.22
CA THR A 968 -4.75 -16.86 -30.52
C THR A 968 -3.71 -16.97 -29.42
N LEU A 969 -3.30 -18.19 -29.08
CA LEU A 969 -2.15 -18.47 -28.23
C LEU A 969 -1.39 -19.67 -28.81
N SER A 970 -0.07 -19.57 -28.90
CA SER A 970 0.80 -20.68 -29.26
C SER A 970 1.79 -21.02 -28.15
N VAL A 971 2.00 -22.31 -27.93
CA VAL A 971 3.04 -22.85 -27.04
C VAL A 971 4.02 -23.64 -27.91
N THR A 972 5.25 -23.15 -28.01
CA THR A 972 6.24 -23.62 -28.99
C THR A 972 7.57 -23.97 -28.34
N ASP A 973 8.34 -24.82 -29.02
CA ASP A 973 9.74 -25.06 -28.69
C ASP A 973 10.62 -23.97 -29.29
N ARG A 974 11.93 -24.04 -29.06
CA ARG A 974 12.89 -23.03 -29.56
C ARG A 974 12.97 -22.95 -31.09
N SER A 975 12.45 -23.94 -31.82
CA SER A 975 12.38 -23.91 -33.29
C SER A 975 11.14 -23.20 -33.83
N GLY A 976 10.19 -22.84 -32.96
CA GLY A 976 8.88 -22.29 -33.33
C GLY A 976 7.83 -23.35 -33.66
N THR A 977 8.17 -24.64 -33.60
CA THR A 977 7.19 -25.73 -33.75
C THR A 977 6.41 -25.89 -32.45
N GLY A 978 5.09 -26.06 -32.53
CA GLY A 978 4.27 -26.27 -31.34
C GLY A 978 2.78 -26.33 -31.60
N LEU A 979 2.01 -26.07 -30.55
CA LEU A 979 0.55 -26.06 -30.59
C LEU A 979 0.05 -24.62 -30.68
N LEU A 980 -0.84 -24.34 -31.64
CA LEU A 980 -1.60 -23.10 -31.74
C LEU A 980 -3.06 -23.35 -31.37
N VAL A 981 -3.58 -22.56 -30.44
CA VAL A 981 -5.00 -22.42 -30.12
C VAL A 981 -5.51 -21.12 -30.73
N ARG A 982 -6.65 -21.18 -31.42
CA ARG A 982 -7.35 -20.01 -31.97
C ARG A 982 -8.82 -20.04 -31.58
N ALA A 983 -9.37 -18.93 -31.09
CA ALA A 983 -10.79 -18.79 -30.82
C ALA A 983 -11.62 -19.04 -32.09
N ASP A 984 -12.78 -19.69 -31.95
CA ASP A 984 -13.71 -19.94 -33.06
C ASP A 984 -15.03 -19.20 -32.83
N PRO A 985 -15.14 -17.94 -33.28
CA PRO A 985 -16.29 -17.09 -32.98
C PRO A 985 -17.59 -17.54 -33.67
N ASP A 986 -17.49 -18.38 -34.71
CA ASP A 986 -18.66 -18.87 -35.45
C ASP A 986 -19.46 -19.91 -34.64
N GLU A 987 -18.87 -20.50 -33.61
CA GLU A 987 -19.43 -21.63 -32.84
C GLU A 987 -19.40 -21.42 -31.30
N GLY A 988 -19.51 -20.17 -30.82
CA GLY A 988 -19.63 -19.89 -29.39
C GLY A 988 -19.20 -18.46 -29.03
N GLU A 989 -18.59 -18.29 -27.85
CA GLU A 989 -17.98 -17.02 -27.48
C GLU A 989 -16.88 -16.60 -28.48
N PRO A 990 -16.75 -15.29 -28.77
CA PRO A 990 -15.83 -14.81 -29.78
C PRO A 990 -14.36 -14.83 -29.33
N MET A 991 -14.11 -14.85 -28.02
CA MET A 991 -12.77 -14.80 -27.42
C MET A 991 -12.65 -15.81 -26.28
N LEU A 992 -11.42 -16.21 -25.98
CA LEU A 992 -11.09 -17.18 -24.94
C LEU A 992 -10.42 -16.51 -23.74
N GLU A 993 -10.46 -17.17 -22.60
CA GLU A 993 -9.45 -16.99 -21.56
C GLU A 993 -8.44 -18.14 -21.64
N THR A 994 -7.15 -17.86 -21.44
CA THR A 994 -6.10 -18.89 -21.49
C THR A 994 -5.08 -18.70 -20.38
N SER A 995 -4.44 -19.80 -19.98
CA SER A 995 -3.26 -19.81 -19.10
C SER A 995 -2.33 -20.95 -19.49
N VAL A 996 -1.03 -20.80 -19.25
CA VAL A 996 -0.03 -21.86 -19.50
C VAL A 996 0.94 -21.91 -18.33
N LEU A 997 0.94 -23.01 -17.58
CA LEU A 997 1.73 -23.16 -16.36
C LEU A 997 2.33 -24.57 -16.27
N HIS A 998 3.39 -24.76 -15.49
CA HIS A 998 3.84 -26.09 -15.05
C HIS A 998 3.00 -26.67 -13.89
N TYR A 999 1.91 -25.99 -13.54
CA TYR A 999 1.00 -26.31 -12.45
C TYR A 999 -0.43 -26.39 -12.99
N SER A 1000 -1.22 -27.30 -12.45
CA SER A 1000 -2.66 -27.34 -12.69
C SER A 1000 -3.35 -26.52 -11.61
N PRO A 1001 -4.61 -26.12 -11.80
CA PRO A 1001 -5.42 -25.51 -10.74
C PRO A 1001 -5.42 -26.31 -9.43
N PHE A 1002 -5.23 -27.63 -9.49
CA PHE A 1002 -5.25 -28.51 -8.33
C PHE A 1002 -3.94 -28.50 -7.53
N ASP A 1003 -2.80 -28.14 -8.13
CA ASP A 1003 -1.53 -28.03 -7.39
C ASP A 1003 -1.42 -26.70 -6.66
N LEU A 1004 -2.20 -25.71 -7.10
CA LEU A 1004 -2.31 -24.38 -6.48
C LEU A 1004 -3.32 -24.38 -5.31
N ASP A 1005 -3.99 -25.50 -5.06
CA ASP A 1005 -5.00 -25.68 -4.02
C ASP A 1005 -4.36 -26.37 -2.79
N GLY A 1006 -3.89 -25.58 -1.84
CA GLY A 1006 -3.41 -26.06 -0.53
C GLY A 1006 -1.98 -25.70 -0.12
N PRO A 1007 -0.99 -25.56 -1.02
CA PRO A 1007 0.36 -25.14 -0.63
C PRO A 1007 0.36 -23.78 0.07
N LYS A 1008 1.21 -23.65 1.09
CA LYS A 1008 1.40 -22.42 1.84
C LYS A 1008 2.42 -21.51 1.17
N HIS A 1009 3.49 -22.10 0.63
CA HIS A 1009 4.64 -21.38 0.10
C HIS A 1009 5.02 -21.84 -1.31
N PRO A 1010 5.57 -20.96 -2.18
CA PRO A 1010 5.94 -21.32 -3.55
C PRO A 1010 6.94 -22.49 -3.66
N TYR A 1011 7.84 -22.64 -2.69
CA TYR A 1011 8.81 -23.74 -2.68
C TYR A 1011 8.17 -25.13 -2.48
N GLU A 1012 6.92 -25.19 -2.02
CA GLU A 1012 6.17 -26.45 -1.83
C GLU A 1012 5.57 -26.98 -3.14
N LEU A 1013 5.51 -26.14 -4.18
CA LEU A 1013 4.98 -26.52 -5.49
C LEU A 1013 5.93 -27.48 -6.22
N LYS A 1014 5.37 -28.56 -6.77
CA LYS A 1014 6.10 -29.52 -7.59
C LYS A 1014 5.95 -29.17 -9.06
N ARG A 1015 7.00 -28.62 -9.65
CA ARG A 1015 7.05 -28.30 -11.09
C ARG A 1015 6.88 -29.56 -11.93
N ARG A 1016 5.96 -29.54 -12.91
CA ARG A 1016 5.83 -30.61 -13.91
C ARG A 1016 6.86 -30.48 -15.05
N ASP A 1017 7.09 -31.59 -15.73
CA ASP A 1017 7.94 -31.65 -16.92
C ASP A 1017 7.17 -31.13 -18.16
N GLU A 1018 5.87 -31.41 -18.21
CA GLU A 1018 4.88 -30.90 -19.15
C GLU A 1018 4.32 -29.52 -18.76
N SER A 1019 3.63 -28.89 -19.71
CA SER A 1019 2.89 -27.64 -19.50
C SER A 1019 1.39 -27.91 -19.53
N VAL A 1020 0.66 -27.31 -18.58
CA VAL A 1020 -0.80 -27.35 -18.49
C VAL A 1020 -1.34 -26.08 -19.15
N LEU A 1021 -2.04 -26.26 -20.27
CA LEU A 1021 -2.69 -25.18 -21.01
C LEU A 1021 -4.18 -25.16 -20.67
N GLY A 1022 -4.64 -24.10 -20.01
CA GLY A 1022 -6.06 -23.80 -19.83
C GLY A 1022 -6.61 -23.10 -21.06
N VAL A 1023 -7.72 -23.62 -21.60
CA VAL A 1023 -8.50 -22.97 -22.66
C VAL A 1023 -9.93 -22.86 -22.17
N ASN A 1024 -10.34 -21.64 -21.82
CA ASN A 1024 -11.53 -21.41 -21.03
C ASN A 1024 -12.53 -20.54 -21.79
N HIS A 1025 -13.81 -20.79 -21.55
CA HIS A 1025 -14.88 -19.85 -21.88
C HIS A 1025 -14.69 -18.57 -21.05
N ARG A 1026 -14.62 -18.75 -19.73
CA ARG A 1026 -14.46 -17.65 -18.76
C ARG A 1026 -14.14 -18.18 -17.37
N GLN A 1027 -13.58 -17.31 -16.53
CA GLN A 1027 -13.43 -17.48 -15.10
C GLN A 1027 -14.23 -16.40 -14.36
N MET A 1028 -14.78 -16.70 -13.17
CA MET A 1028 -15.37 -15.64 -12.35
C MET A 1028 -14.29 -14.60 -11.95
N GLY A 1029 -14.74 -13.39 -11.60
CA GLY A 1029 -13.83 -12.32 -11.16
C GLY A 1029 -12.96 -12.70 -9.95
N VAL A 1030 -11.93 -11.91 -9.68
CA VAL A 1030 -11.07 -12.07 -8.49
C VAL A 1030 -11.67 -11.39 -7.26
N GLY A 1031 -12.55 -10.40 -7.41
CA GLY A 1031 -13.15 -9.69 -6.27
C GLY A 1031 -12.15 -8.81 -5.53
N GLY A 1032 -12.32 -8.66 -4.22
CA GLY A 1032 -11.43 -7.84 -3.39
C GLY A 1032 -12.08 -6.59 -2.77
N ASN A 1033 -13.41 -6.52 -2.68
CA ASN A 1033 -14.03 -5.50 -1.82
C ASN A 1033 -13.57 -5.69 -0.36
N ASP A 1034 -13.51 -6.95 0.07
CA ASP A 1034 -12.84 -7.46 1.26
C ASP A 1034 -12.35 -8.89 0.95
N SER A 1035 -11.55 -9.48 1.86
CA SER A 1035 -11.08 -10.87 1.76
C SER A 1035 -11.60 -11.74 2.91
N TRP A 1036 -12.80 -11.45 3.44
CA TRP A 1036 -13.42 -12.19 4.55
C TRP A 1036 -14.93 -12.41 4.37
N GLY A 1037 -15.46 -12.19 3.17
CA GLY A 1037 -16.83 -12.59 2.84
C GLY A 1037 -17.36 -12.13 1.49
N ALA A 1038 -16.81 -11.06 0.91
CA ALA A 1038 -17.32 -10.51 -0.33
C ALA A 1038 -17.08 -11.43 -1.53
N PRO A 1039 -18.11 -11.72 -2.34
CA PRO A 1039 -17.91 -12.27 -3.68
C PRO A 1039 -17.43 -11.18 -4.66
N PRO A 1040 -16.93 -11.56 -5.84
CA PRO A 1040 -16.94 -10.67 -7.00
C PRO A 1040 -18.34 -10.05 -7.21
N LEU A 1041 -18.40 -8.87 -7.85
CA LEU A 1041 -19.71 -8.27 -8.17
C LEU A 1041 -20.53 -9.22 -9.05
N GLU A 1042 -21.86 -9.16 -8.93
CA GLU A 1042 -22.80 -10.05 -9.64
C GLU A 1042 -22.50 -10.20 -11.14
N ALA A 1043 -22.09 -9.10 -11.79
CA ALA A 1043 -21.76 -9.07 -13.22
C ALA A 1043 -20.56 -9.97 -13.61
N TYR A 1044 -19.77 -10.40 -12.62
CA TYR A 1044 -18.54 -11.17 -12.77
C TYR A 1044 -18.63 -12.59 -12.22
N LEU A 1045 -19.86 -13.09 -12.00
CA LEU A 1045 -20.13 -14.46 -11.55
C LEU A 1045 -20.61 -15.37 -12.69
N LEU A 1046 -20.25 -16.66 -12.61
CA LEU A 1046 -20.77 -17.72 -13.47
C LEU A 1046 -21.80 -18.51 -12.67
N HIS A 1047 -23.06 -18.48 -13.07
CA HIS A 1047 -24.20 -19.04 -12.33
C HIS A 1047 -24.53 -20.43 -12.88
N ALA A 1048 -24.99 -21.32 -12.02
CA ALA A 1048 -25.60 -22.56 -12.45
C ALA A 1048 -26.99 -22.34 -13.08
N GLY A 1049 -27.60 -23.41 -13.61
CA GLY A 1049 -28.92 -23.36 -14.24
C GLY A 1049 -28.95 -22.73 -15.64
N ARG A 1050 -27.79 -22.62 -16.30
CA ARG A 1050 -27.64 -22.11 -17.66
C ARG A 1050 -26.66 -22.95 -18.49
N THR A 1051 -26.78 -22.81 -19.80
CA THR A 1051 -25.90 -23.41 -20.79
C THR A 1051 -24.72 -22.49 -21.11
N TYR A 1052 -23.51 -23.04 -21.15
CA TYR A 1052 -22.31 -22.34 -21.62
C TYR A 1052 -21.76 -23.04 -22.85
N THR A 1053 -21.42 -22.29 -23.90
CA THR A 1053 -20.81 -22.83 -25.12
C THR A 1053 -19.65 -21.96 -25.58
N TYR A 1054 -18.55 -22.60 -25.93
CA TYR A 1054 -17.38 -21.95 -26.53
C TYR A 1054 -16.65 -22.93 -27.44
N ALA A 1055 -15.90 -22.40 -28.39
CA ALA A 1055 -15.19 -23.19 -29.38
C ALA A 1055 -13.81 -22.60 -29.70
N TYR A 1056 -12.90 -23.48 -30.09
CA TYR A 1056 -11.56 -23.12 -30.52
C TYR A 1056 -11.01 -24.12 -31.53
N ARG A 1057 -9.92 -23.73 -32.18
CA ARG A 1057 -9.23 -24.49 -33.22
C ARG A 1057 -7.82 -24.81 -32.76
N LEU A 1058 -7.42 -26.06 -32.88
CA LEU A 1058 -6.07 -26.55 -32.65
C LEU A 1058 -5.37 -26.78 -33.98
N ARG A 1059 -4.15 -26.27 -34.11
CA ARG A 1059 -3.26 -26.47 -35.27
C ARG A 1059 -1.81 -26.60 -34.83
N SER A 1060 -0.95 -27.07 -35.72
CA SER A 1060 0.50 -26.81 -35.58
C SER A 1060 0.74 -25.31 -35.70
N ALA A 1061 1.53 -24.76 -34.78
CA ALA A 1061 2.06 -23.40 -34.85
C ALA A 1061 3.08 -23.24 -35.99
#